data_AF-A0A9D6WNJ5-F1
#
_entry.id   AF-A0A9D6WNJ5-F1
#
_cell.length_a   1.000
_cell.length_b   1.000
_cell.length_c   1.000
_cell.angle_alpha   90.00
_cell.angle_beta   90.00
_cell.angle_gamma   90.00
#
_symmetry.space_group_name_H-M   'P 1'
#
loop_
_entity.id
_entity.type
_entity.pdbx_description
1 polymer ?
#
loop_
_entity_poly.entity_id
_entity_poly.type
_entity_poly.pdbx_seq_one_letter_code
_entity_poly.pdbx_strand_id
1 'polypeptide(L)'
;MTNRLKILMLSAEMVPFAKVGGLADVAGALPKAMRARGHDVRVAMPRYGRIDPAQFHLQKTLDPFPVPLDGTNDNATIYEGKLDPDIPVYFVDNKRLFERDGIYMYPDDAERFIFFSRAALEMLRRLNWSPDIIHCHDWHTALVPNWLHTIYASDAFLARTATVYTIHNIAYQGIFGHRVLEIAGLAPYGFVAHPSVAPEINQVFDFMARGISFADKITTVSATYAREIQTPEFGERLDPLVRERQDRLTGIANGLDTDEYDPARDANLAQTFSRDSIAARTANKIALQNECHLPVSDAPILAMVSRLSDQKGIDLVADAIDHVLDTLPVQFVLMGTGDQHYHDFFNRLRDKYANRVSISLTYNPALARKIYAGADLLLMPSRSEPCGTDQMIAMRYGCIPIVRATGGLADTVQDLDAHGATGTGFVFRGYNRWEMFVAIIRAVTLYQLPDVWRALQLRAMTRDSSWSRAAQEYDLVYQQAIELKQRATQAARALAADMDRTAQTIAALPARLGRLGELAYNLWWGWHPAGRVVFQDLDPVLWEQVYRNPVKLMRELGAEKLRAASADETYVKKFDAALEQFDAYINPKTTWFDATYPYLKDHPIAYFSAEFGLHQCLPIYSGGLGILSGDHIKEASDLGLPFIGVGFLYPQGYFTQRLNADGWQEAEYEKLNLALAPAVAAKNRDGRDVIVEVELPGRSVYAKVWRIQVGRAPLFLMDTDIDANAPADRELAARLYGGNNETRLIQEFVLGIGGVRVLRALGIHPRAWHLNEGHSSFSLIERLREHIHAGAKFDEAREKIRASTVFTTHTPVAAGHDAFSPELMDKYFGNFARQLNLSREQFFDLANHNGAFSMTVLALRFAGAANGVSELHGQVSRKMWQWLFPHRAENDVPIGHVTNGVHTLTWLAPEYHALFENYFPRGWQDRLDDPTVWDAIEKIPDDALWATHCALKARLFELVRERAGETVAGLRSDALTLGFARRFATYKRAVLMFRDVERLKRILNHPDRPVQILFSGKAHPADNPGKEFIRALVQSSRMPGLQGRIAFIEDYDIKVARHLVQGVDVWINNPRRPLEASGTSGEKASVNGAPNFSVLDGWWREGFIAISNGWAIGEDRAWDNADAQDAADAESFYATLEREVAPYYYSRDAYGRLFIRNPKSEI
;
A
#
# COMPACT_ATOMS: atom_id res chain seq x y z
N MET A 1 15.57 32.48 0.31
CA MET A 1 16.81 32.29 1.06
C MET A 1 16.65 31.01 1.84
N THR A 2 17.41 29.95 1.52
CA THR A 2 17.38 28.68 2.25
C THR A 2 18.00 28.90 3.63
N ASN A 3 17.34 28.41 4.69
CA ASN A 3 17.90 28.49 6.04
C ASN A 3 19.21 27.69 6.10
N ARG A 4 20.24 28.26 6.72
CA ARG A 4 21.51 27.56 6.99
C ARG A 4 21.26 26.39 7.94
N LEU A 5 21.30 25.16 7.42
CA LEU A 5 21.18 23.92 8.20
C LEU A 5 22.52 23.45 8.79
N LYS A 6 22.46 22.78 9.93
CA LYS A 6 23.54 21.98 10.52
C LYS A 6 23.38 20.51 10.12
N ILE A 7 24.36 19.98 9.39
CA ILE A 7 24.29 18.65 8.78
C ILE A 7 25.47 17.82 9.27
N LEU A 8 25.17 16.68 9.89
CA LEU A 8 26.16 15.65 10.20
C LEU A 8 26.07 14.54 9.15
N MET A 9 27.14 14.28 8.42
CA MET A 9 27.24 13.13 7.51
C MET A 9 28.03 12.01 8.18
N LEU A 10 27.48 10.80 8.18
CA LEU A 10 28.12 9.61 8.72
C LEU A 10 28.47 8.67 7.57
N SER A 11 29.75 8.34 7.41
CA SER A 11 30.23 7.43 6.36
C SER A 11 31.31 6.49 6.87
N ALA A 12 31.32 5.26 6.38
CA ALA A 12 32.39 4.30 6.64
C ALA A 12 33.66 4.60 5.84
N GLU A 13 33.54 5.22 4.66
CA GLU A 13 34.66 5.55 3.79
C GLU A 13 34.52 6.95 3.19
N MET A 14 35.64 7.58 2.88
CA MET A 14 35.73 8.96 2.39
C MET A 14 37.11 9.24 1.80
N VAL A 15 37.17 9.84 0.60
CA VAL A 15 38.42 10.40 0.07
C VAL A 15 38.77 11.72 0.76
N PRO A 16 40.05 12.02 1.05
CA PRO A 16 41.25 11.23 0.72
C PRO A 16 41.65 10.20 1.79
N PHE A 17 40.88 10.04 2.87
CA PHE A 17 41.31 9.29 4.06
C PHE A 17 41.26 7.76 3.91
N ALA A 18 40.17 7.25 3.33
CA ALA A 18 39.94 5.81 3.18
C ALA A 18 38.97 5.54 2.02
N LYS A 19 39.38 4.73 1.02
CA LYS A 19 38.57 4.42 -0.16
C LYS A 19 38.60 2.92 -0.50
N VAL A 20 37.41 2.35 -0.69
CA VAL A 20 37.14 1.03 -1.27
C VAL A 20 36.21 1.17 -2.49
N GLY A 21 35.12 1.94 -2.35
CA GLY A 21 34.08 2.06 -3.37
C GLY A 21 33.68 3.51 -3.67
N GLY A 22 32.63 3.65 -4.48
CA GLY A 22 32.10 4.95 -4.90
C GLY A 22 31.46 5.77 -3.77
N LEU A 23 31.09 5.13 -2.65
CA LEU A 23 30.63 5.86 -1.45
C LEU A 23 31.73 6.82 -0.94
N ALA A 24 33.01 6.43 -1.02
CA ALA A 24 34.10 7.29 -0.59
C ALA A 24 34.18 8.60 -1.40
N ASP A 25 33.85 8.54 -2.69
CA ASP A 25 33.84 9.70 -3.58
C ASP A 25 32.65 10.61 -3.28
N VAL A 26 31.46 10.03 -3.05
CA VAL A 26 30.28 10.78 -2.59
C VAL A 26 30.55 11.48 -1.27
N ALA A 27 31.10 10.75 -0.30
CA ALA A 27 31.44 11.29 1.00
C ALA A 27 32.51 12.38 0.91
N GLY A 28 33.47 12.31 -0.02
CA GLY A 28 34.49 13.35 -0.20
C GLY A 28 34.02 14.62 -0.92
N ALA A 29 32.98 14.52 -1.76
CA ALA A 29 32.56 15.62 -2.63
C ALA A 29 31.24 16.29 -2.19
N LEU A 30 30.25 15.51 -1.74
CA LEU A 30 28.95 16.05 -1.30
C LEU A 30 29.07 17.05 -0.14
N PRO A 31 29.90 16.84 0.90
CA PRO A 31 30.07 17.84 1.96
C PRO A 31 30.57 19.18 1.45
N LYS A 32 31.49 19.18 0.49
CA LYS A 32 32.03 20.40 -0.14
C LYS A 32 30.94 21.14 -0.90
N ALA A 33 30.14 20.42 -1.68
CA ALA A 33 29.02 21.00 -2.41
C ALA A 33 27.95 21.58 -1.47
N MET A 34 27.60 20.87 -0.38
CA MET A 34 26.67 21.37 0.62
C MET A 34 27.23 22.57 1.40
N ARG A 35 28.53 22.59 1.70
CA ARG A 35 29.22 23.73 2.34
C ARG A 35 29.19 24.97 1.44
N ALA A 36 29.44 24.81 0.15
CA ALA A 36 29.36 25.89 -0.84
C ALA A 36 27.95 26.50 -0.94
N ARG A 37 26.91 25.76 -0.56
CA ARG A 37 25.52 26.24 -0.47
C ARG A 37 25.20 27.00 0.83
N GLY A 38 26.16 27.08 1.75
CA GLY A 38 26.05 27.88 2.98
C GLY A 38 25.72 27.09 4.24
N HIS A 39 25.59 25.76 4.17
CA HIS A 39 25.32 24.90 5.32
C HIS A 39 26.53 24.77 6.27
N ASP A 40 26.29 24.44 7.53
CA ASP A 40 27.32 23.98 8.48
C ASP A 40 27.41 22.45 8.38
N VAL A 41 28.38 21.94 7.62
CA VAL A 41 28.53 20.52 7.32
C VAL A 41 29.70 19.95 8.09
N ARG A 42 29.45 18.85 8.80
CA ARG A 42 30.49 18.08 9.51
C ARG A 42 30.37 16.62 9.13
N VAL A 43 31.50 15.93 9.08
CA VAL A 43 31.53 14.51 8.71
C VAL A 43 32.11 13.70 9.85
N ALA A 44 31.60 12.50 10.11
CA ALA A 44 32.25 11.54 10.99
C ALA A 44 32.51 10.21 10.26
N MET A 45 33.65 9.60 10.55
CA MET A 45 34.06 8.29 10.04
C MET A 45 34.95 7.53 11.05
N PRO A 46 35.15 6.22 10.92
CA PRO A 46 36.11 5.49 11.75
C PRO A 46 37.57 5.87 11.45
N ARG A 47 38.45 5.83 12.46
CA ARG A 47 39.90 5.98 12.27
C ARG A 47 40.58 4.64 12.00
N TYR A 48 40.64 4.22 10.74
CA TYR A 48 41.37 3.01 10.35
C TYR A 48 42.87 3.12 10.59
N GLY A 49 43.57 2.00 10.76
CA GLY A 49 45.02 1.95 11.01
C GLY A 49 45.84 2.61 9.90
N ARG A 50 45.35 2.53 8.65
CA ARG A 50 45.94 3.20 7.48
C ARG A 50 45.85 4.74 7.49
N ILE A 51 45.03 5.33 8.36
CA ILE A 51 44.88 6.79 8.46
C ILE A 51 45.92 7.31 9.44
N ASP A 52 47.05 7.78 8.90
CA ASP A 52 48.14 8.35 9.69
C ASP A 52 47.74 9.73 10.25
N PRO A 53 47.69 9.90 11.59
CA PRO A 53 47.42 11.18 12.23
C PRO A 53 48.39 12.29 11.83
N ALA A 54 49.66 11.95 11.56
CA ALA A 54 50.68 12.94 11.19
C ALA A 54 50.46 13.44 9.76
N GLN A 55 50.17 12.53 8.83
CA GLN A 55 49.89 12.85 7.42
C GLN A 55 48.68 13.77 7.26
N PHE A 56 47.61 13.52 8.03
CA PHE A 56 46.36 14.28 7.93
C PHE A 56 46.19 15.36 9.01
N HIS A 57 47.24 15.63 9.79
CA HIS A 57 47.26 16.63 10.87
C HIS A 57 46.10 16.48 11.88
N LEU A 58 45.79 15.24 12.25
CA LEU A 58 44.67 14.94 13.14
C LEU A 58 44.97 15.40 14.57
N GLN A 59 44.04 16.15 15.16
CA GLN A 59 44.13 16.65 16.53
C GLN A 59 43.13 15.93 17.42
N LYS A 60 43.55 15.50 18.61
CA LYS A 60 42.61 14.91 19.57
C LYS A 60 41.73 16.01 20.16
N THR A 61 40.43 15.98 19.86
CA THR A 61 39.50 17.07 20.22
C THR A 61 38.66 16.75 21.47
N LEU A 62 38.41 15.48 21.76
CA LEU A 62 37.69 15.06 22.96
C LEU A 62 38.49 14.05 23.77
N ASP A 63 38.37 14.15 25.09
CA ASP A 63 38.84 13.11 26.00
C ASP A 63 38.05 11.81 25.78
N PRO A 64 38.68 10.65 26.05
CA PRO A 64 38.01 9.36 25.87
C PRO A 64 36.72 9.29 26.68
N PHE A 65 35.63 8.85 26.05
CA PHE A 65 34.34 8.74 26.72
C PHE A 65 33.67 7.37 26.49
N PRO A 66 32.85 6.91 27.45
CA PRO A 66 32.19 5.61 27.35
C PRO A 66 31.08 5.62 26.30
N VAL A 67 31.04 4.58 25.49
CA VAL A 67 30.02 4.28 24.48
C VAL A 67 29.38 2.94 24.84
N PRO A 68 28.04 2.89 25.04
CA PRO A 68 27.34 1.65 25.34
C PRO A 68 27.47 0.63 24.19
N LEU A 69 27.90 -0.59 24.52
CA LEU A 69 28.08 -1.70 23.59
C LEU A 69 27.98 -3.06 24.33
N ASP A 70 27.12 -3.96 23.88
CA ASP A 70 26.96 -5.33 24.42
C ASP A 70 26.81 -5.39 25.96
N GLY A 71 25.95 -4.52 26.52
CA GLY A 71 25.73 -4.44 27.97
C GLY A 71 26.89 -3.88 28.79
N THR A 72 27.96 -3.42 28.13
CA THR A 72 29.14 -2.78 28.74
C THR A 72 29.39 -1.41 28.11
N ASN A 73 30.48 -0.73 28.51
CA ASN A 73 30.93 0.50 27.89
C ASN A 73 32.36 0.33 27.36
N ASP A 74 32.58 0.68 26.10
CA ASP A 74 33.92 0.82 25.52
C ASP A 74 34.24 2.31 25.30
N ASN A 75 35.51 2.68 25.38
CA ASN A 75 35.90 4.09 25.23
C ASN A 75 36.13 4.46 23.75
N ALA A 76 35.51 5.57 23.33
CA ALA A 76 35.80 6.23 22.06
C ALA A 76 36.71 7.44 22.29
N THR A 77 37.73 7.60 21.45
CA THR A 77 38.50 8.84 21.34
C THR A 77 38.15 9.52 20.02
N ILE A 78 37.98 10.84 20.02
CA ILE A 78 37.66 11.59 18.80
C ILE A 78 38.87 12.43 18.39
N TYR A 79 39.33 12.19 17.17
CA TYR A 79 40.27 13.08 16.48
C TYR A 79 39.52 13.94 15.48
N GLU A 80 39.99 15.16 15.26
CA GLU A 80 39.49 16.08 14.26
C GLU A 80 40.57 16.31 13.20
N GLY A 81 40.18 16.13 11.95
CA GLY A 81 40.94 16.59 10.79
C GLY A 81 40.06 17.49 9.92
N LYS A 82 40.55 17.80 8.72
CA LYS A 82 39.85 18.66 7.77
C LYS A 82 39.83 18.03 6.39
N LEU A 83 38.64 17.96 5.79
CA LEU A 83 38.47 17.58 4.38
C LEU A 83 38.86 18.73 3.45
N ASP A 84 38.52 19.94 3.90
CA ASP A 84 38.75 21.24 3.28
C ASP A 84 38.94 22.24 4.46
N PRO A 85 39.69 23.34 4.33
CA PRO A 85 39.85 24.39 5.36
C PRO A 85 38.65 24.63 6.30
N ASP A 86 37.43 24.58 5.75
CA ASP A 86 36.16 24.90 6.43
C ASP A 86 35.22 23.70 6.71
N ILE A 87 35.67 22.45 6.54
CA ILE A 87 34.86 21.25 6.76
C ILE A 87 35.58 20.29 7.73
N PRO A 88 35.16 20.24 9.00
CA PRO A 88 35.74 19.33 9.98
C PRO A 88 35.31 17.88 9.74
N VAL A 89 36.25 16.97 9.92
CA VAL A 89 36.04 15.51 9.87
C VAL A 89 36.42 14.92 11.22
N TYR A 90 35.46 14.26 11.87
CA TYR A 90 35.64 13.60 13.16
C TYR A 90 35.92 12.11 12.96
N PHE A 91 37.08 11.69 13.44
CA PHE A 91 37.54 10.32 13.37
C PHE A 91 37.27 9.62 14.71
N VAL A 92 36.37 8.66 14.70
CA VAL A 92 36.08 7.80 15.86
C VAL A 92 37.20 6.76 15.97
N ASP A 93 38.01 6.87 17.00
CA ASP A 93 39.12 5.97 17.29
C ASP A 93 38.80 5.04 18.46
N ASN A 94 39.09 3.76 18.23
CA ASN A 94 39.10 2.70 19.22
C ASN A 94 40.09 1.64 18.73
N LYS A 95 41.17 1.43 19.47
CA LYS A 95 42.27 0.56 19.03
C LYS A 95 41.82 -0.86 18.72
N ARG A 96 40.93 -1.44 19.53
CA ARG A 96 40.42 -2.81 19.35
C ARG A 96 39.64 -2.97 18.04
N LEU A 97 38.82 -1.97 17.70
CA LEU A 97 37.88 -2.03 16.57
C LEU A 97 38.45 -1.47 15.27
N PHE A 98 39.34 -0.46 15.31
CA PHE A 98 39.74 0.29 14.11
C PHE A 98 41.25 0.35 13.84
N GLU A 99 42.15 -0.11 14.73
CA GLU A 99 43.60 -0.20 14.47
C GLU A 99 43.94 -1.39 13.54
N ARG A 100 43.38 -1.34 12.33
CA ARG A 100 43.51 -2.37 11.29
C ARG A 100 43.59 -1.69 9.93
N ASP A 101 44.30 -2.32 9.00
CA ASP A 101 44.45 -1.77 7.66
C ASP A 101 43.18 -1.92 6.82
N GLY A 102 42.39 -2.98 6.96
CA GLY A 102 41.16 -3.19 6.19
C GLY A 102 39.97 -2.34 6.69
N ILE A 103 39.08 -2.00 5.76
CA ILE A 103 37.86 -1.23 6.04
C ILE A 103 36.69 -2.18 6.34
N TYR A 104 36.46 -3.19 5.49
CA TYR A 104 35.39 -4.19 5.58
C TYR A 104 35.96 -5.62 5.65
N MET A 105 35.06 -6.61 5.76
CA MET A 105 35.32 -8.06 5.71
C MET A 105 35.93 -8.63 7.01
N TYR A 106 35.61 -8.03 8.16
CA TYR A 106 35.97 -8.59 9.46
C TYR A 106 34.77 -9.27 10.13
N PRO A 107 34.99 -10.37 10.89
CA PRO A 107 33.90 -11.06 11.60
C PRO A 107 33.12 -10.19 12.59
N ASP A 108 33.73 -9.12 13.09
CA ASP A 108 33.17 -8.17 14.05
C ASP A 108 32.65 -6.87 13.40
N ASP A 109 32.46 -6.84 12.07
CA ASP A 109 32.03 -5.63 11.35
C ASP A 109 30.73 -5.02 11.90
N ALA A 110 29.74 -5.83 12.27
CA ALA A 110 28.53 -5.33 12.91
C ALA A 110 28.83 -4.53 14.19
N GLU A 111 29.68 -5.06 15.05
CA GLU A 111 30.07 -4.43 16.32
C GLU A 111 30.84 -3.14 16.07
N ARG A 112 31.78 -3.15 15.11
CA ARG A 112 32.58 -1.98 14.71
C ARG A 112 31.68 -0.82 14.29
N PHE A 113 30.69 -1.08 13.43
CA PHE A 113 29.82 -0.04 12.90
C PHE A 113 28.67 0.37 13.84
N ILE A 114 28.22 -0.52 14.73
CA ILE A 114 27.38 -0.16 15.90
C ILE A 114 28.13 0.83 16.78
N PHE A 115 29.37 0.49 17.17
CA PHE A 115 30.19 1.33 18.03
C PHE A 115 30.46 2.69 17.38
N PHE A 116 30.86 2.73 16.11
CA PHE A 116 31.07 3.96 15.36
C PHE A 116 29.83 4.87 15.39
N SER A 117 28.68 4.32 15.00
CA SER A 117 27.43 5.08 14.91
C SER A 117 26.98 5.58 16.29
N ARG A 118 27.14 4.77 17.35
CA ARG A 118 26.81 5.15 18.72
C ARG A 118 27.76 6.23 19.26
N ALA A 119 29.06 6.07 19.02
CA ALA A 119 30.08 7.04 19.41
C ALA A 119 29.85 8.40 18.72
N ALA A 120 29.44 8.40 17.45
CA ALA A 120 29.10 9.61 16.72
C ALA A 120 27.92 10.37 17.35
N LEU A 121 26.87 9.66 17.80
CA LEU A 121 25.75 10.28 18.52
C LEU A 121 26.16 10.84 19.89
N GLU A 122 26.95 10.09 20.65
CA GLU A 122 27.44 10.52 21.97
C GLU A 122 28.45 11.68 21.89
N MET A 123 29.19 11.77 20.78
CA MET A 123 30.08 12.89 20.47
C MET A 123 29.32 14.22 20.35
N LEU A 124 28.13 14.23 19.74
CA LEU A 124 27.37 15.47 19.50
C LEU A 124 27.05 16.24 20.79
N ARG A 125 26.68 15.53 21.86
CA ARG A 125 26.44 16.12 23.17
C ARG A 125 27.69 16.76 23.75
N ARG A 126 28.86 16.13 23.58
CA ARG A 126 30.14 16.58 24.11
C ARG A 126 30.70 17.77 23.35
N LEU A 127 30.45 17.83 22.04
CA LEU A 127 30.71 19.01 21.22
C LEU A 127 29.69 20.14 21.44
N ASN A 128 28.62 19.88 22.20
CA ASN A 128 27.46 20.76 22.36
C ASN A 128 26.95 21.30 21.01
N TRP A 129 26.89 20.41 20.01
CA TRP A 129 26.49 20.74 18.64
C TRP A 129 25.37 19.80 18.22
N SER A 130 24.14 20.32 18.24
CA SER A 130 22.94 19.58 17.82
C SER A 130 22.70 19.82 16.31
N PRO A 131 22.67 18.75 15.49
CA PRO A 131 22.40 18.85 14.06
C PRO A 131 20.89 18.94 13.78
N ASP A 132 20.54 19.66 12.71
CA ASP A 132 19.19 19.64 12.15
C ASP A 132 18.95 18.34 11.38
N ILE A 133 19.99 17.84 10.70
CA ILE A 133 20.00 16.61 9.91
C ILE A 133 21.17 15.72 10.31
N ILE A 134 20.89 14.43 10.51
CA ILE A 134 21.90 13.37 10.43
C ILE A 134 21.69 12.58 9.13
N HIS A 135 22.68 12.66 8.24
CA HIS A 135 22.69 11.97 6.95
C HIS A 135 23.55 10.71 7.06
N CYS A 136 22.87 9.57 6.99
CA CYS A 136 23.42 8.24 7.13
C CYS A 136 23.66 7.62 5.75
N HIS A 137 24.86 7.07 5.52
CA HIS A 137 25.24 6.39 4.29
C HIS A 137 25.40 4.87 4.51
N ASP A 138 24.61 4.09 3.77
CA ASP A 138 24.60 2.62 3.75
C ASP A 138 24.46 1.92 5.12
N TRP A 139 24.48 0.59 5.10
CA TRP A 139 24.20 -0.27 6.25
C TRP A 139 25.04 0.06 7.50
N HIS A 140 26.27 0.56 7.32
CA HIS A 140 27.19 0.96 8.38
C HIS A 140 26.61 1.96 9.38
N THR A 141 25.66 2.79 8.93
CA THR A 141 25.07 3.88 9.72
C THR A 141 23.55 3.76 9.86
N ALA A 142 22.97 2.68 9.33
CA ALA A 142 21.54 2.48 9.20
C ALA A 142 20.79 2.31 10.55
N LEU A 143 21.50 2.08 11.65
CA LEU A 143 20.89 2.01 12.98
C LEU A 143 20.63 3.37 13.63
N VAL A 144 21.24 4.46 13.12
CA VAL A 144 21.04 5.80 13.68
C VAL A 144 19.58 6.25 13.61
N PRO A 145 18.87 6.16 12.46
CA PRO A 145 17.44 6.46 12.42
C PRO A 145 16.63 5.64 13.41
N ASN A 146 16.91 4.33 13.51
CA ASN A 146 16.23 3.45 14.43
C ASN A 146 16.44 3.84 15.90
N TRP A 147 17.66 4.21 16.30
CA TRP A 147 17.94 4.67 17.66
C TRP A 147 17.26 6.00 18.00
N LEU A 148 17.13 6.92 17.04
CA LEU A 148 16.40 8.19 17.25
C LEU A 148 14.90 8.00 17.46
N HIS A 149 14.33 6.87 17.03
CA HIS A 149 12.93 6.49 17.27
C HIS A 149 12.74 5.55 18.46
N THR A 150 13.82 5.04 19.05
CA THR A 150 13.77 4.09 20.18
C THR A 150 14.51 4.67 21.38
N ILE A 151 15.82 4.43 21.47
CA ILE A 151 16.65 4.78 22.64
C ILE A 151 16.73 6.30 22.88
N TYR A 152 16.73 7.11 21.82
CA TYR A 152 16.81 8.57 21.91
C TYR A 152 15.47 9.26 21.61
N ALA A 153 14.35 8.54 21.57
CA ALA A 153 13.05 9.11 21.21
C ALA A 153 12.58 10.25 22.13
N SER A 154 12.92 10.16 23.42
CA SER A 154 12.60 11.16 24.45
C SER A 154 13.74 12.14 24.74
N ASP A 155 14.85 12.06 23.99
CA ASP A 155 16.01 12.91 24.21
C ASP A 155 15.76 14.33 23.69
N ALA A 156 15.75 15.33 24.59
CA ALA A 156 15.46 16.71 24.22
C ALA A 156 16.53 17.36 23.30
N PHE A 157 17.77 16.88 23.31
CA PHE A 157 18.87 17.41 22.49
C PHE A 157 18.78 16.94 21.03
N LEU A 158 18.29 15.72 20.80
CA LEU A 158 18.11 15.11 19.48
C LEU A 158 16.65 15.06 18.99
N ALA A 159 15.67 15.44 19.82
CA ALA A 159 14.24 15.33 19.49
C ALA A 159 13.83 16.02 18.19
N ARG A 160 14.55 17.07 17.78
CA ARG A 160 14.28 17.84 16.56
C ARG A 160 15.15 17.45 15.36
N THR A 161 16.12 16.57 15.58
CA THR A 161 17.03 16.11 14.53
C THR A 161 16.27 15.15 13.60
N ALA A 162 16.24 15.49 12.32
CA ALA A 162 15.69 14.63 11.27
C ALA A 162 16.79 13.77 10.65
N THR A 163 16.39 12.70 9.98
CA THR A 163 17.30 11.72 9.38
C THR A 163 17.10 11.57 7.89
N VAL A 164 18.21 11.52 7.17
CA VAL A 164 18.25 11.11 5.75
C VAL A 164 19.12 9.87 5.65
N TYR A 165 18.65 8.85 4.94
CA TYR A 165 19.38 7.61 4.73
C TYR A 165 19.63 7.36 3.23
N THR A 166 20.89 7.40 2.78
CA THR A 166 21.25 7.10 1.38
C THR A 166 21.66 5.65 1.20
N ILE A 167 21.01 4.98 0.24
CA ILE A 167 21.38 3.66 -0.29
C ILE A 167 22.24 3.86 -1.55
N HIS A 168 23.52 3.48 -1.51
CA HIS A 168 24.43 3.58 -2.66
C HIS A 168 24.41 2.31 -3.49
N ASN A 169 24.21 1.17 -2.84
CA ASN A 169 24.02 -0.11 -3.49
C ASN A 169 23.25 -1.07 -2.56
N ILE A 170 22.04 -1.45 -2.97
CA ILE A 170 21.13 -2.27 -2.15
C ILE A 170 21.61 -3.72 -1.99
N ALA A 171 22.59 -4.17 -2.77
CA ALA A 171 23.17 -5.51 -2.63
C ALA A 171 24.01 -5.68 -1.35
N TYR A 172 24.45 -4.57 -0.74
CA TYR A 172 25.27 -4.60 0.49
C TYR A 172 24.45 -4.14 1.69
N GLN A 173 23.71 -5.06 2.31
CA GLN A 173 22.66 -4.75 3.30
C GLN A 173 23.13 -4.77 4.76
N GLY A 174 24.29 -5.38 5.03
CA GLY A 174 24.76 -5.59 6.42
C GLY A 174 23.85 -6.59 7.17
N ILE A 175 23.80 -7.83 6.67
CA ILE A 175 23.01 -8.92 7.25
C ILE A 175 23.88 -9.68 8.26
N PHE A 176 23.46 -9.74 9.53
CA PHE A 176 24.21 -10.38 10.62
C PHE A 176 23.32 -11.28 11.48
N GLY A 177 23.88 -12.11 12.36
CA GLY A 177 23.09 -12.94 13.29
C GLY A 177 22.41 -12.12 14.39
N HIS A 178 21.35 -12.67 15.01
CA HIS A 178 20.51 -12.01 16.03
C HIS A 178 21.25 -11.28 17.17
N ARG A 179 22.43 -11.77 17.60
CA ARG A 179 23.22 -11.21 18.71
C ARG A 179 23.52 -9.71 18.52
N VAL A 180 23.58 -9.23 17.29
CA VAL A 180 23.81 -7.79 17.01
C VAL A 180 22.73 -6.87 17.60
N LEU A 181 21.51 -7.37 17.86
CA LEU A 181 20.46 -6.63 18.57
C LEU A 181 20.83 -6.31 20.02
N GLU A 182 21.46 -7.27 20.71
CA GLU A 182 21.93 -7.10 22.08
C GLU A 182 23.11 -6.13 22.11
N ILE A 183 24.06 -6.32 21.20
CA ILE A 183 25.22 -5.43 21.01
C ILE A 183 24.75 -3.98 20.77
N ALA A 184 23.72 -3.79 19.95
CA ALA A 184 23.15 -2.48 19.62
C ALA A 184 22.20 -1.90 20.69
N GLY A 185 21.92 -2.64 21.78
CA GLY A 185 20.94 -2.23 22.80
C GLY A 185 19.49 -2.18 22.31
N LEU A 186 19.19 -2.88 21.21
CA LEU A 186 17.89 -2.87 20.53
C LEU A 186 17.03 -4.11 20.80
N ALA A 187 17.55 -5.12 21.49
CA ALA A 187 16.82 -6.34 21.82
C ALA A 187 15.42 -6.10 22.43
N PRO A 188 15.20 -5.13 23.35
CA PRO A 188 13.86 -4.84 23.89
C PRO A 188 12.83 -4.35 22.86
N TYR A 189 13.31 -3.82 21.72
CA TYR A 189 12.47 -3.27 20.66
C TYR A 189 12.18 -4.30 19.55
N GLY A 190 12.59 -5.55 19.74
CA GLY A 190 12.26 -6.69 18.88
C GLY A 190 12.88 -6.66 17.48
N PHE A 191 12.56 -7.68 16.68
CA PHE A 191 12.91 -7.75 15.26
C PHE A 191 11.95 -6.91 14.42
N VAL A 192 12.46 -6.27 13.37
CA VAL A 192 11.62 -5.81 12.26
C VAL A 192 11.40 -7.01 11.36
N ALA A 193 10.41 -7.84 11.69
CA ALA A 193 10.01 -8.94 10.82
C ALA A 193 9.16 -8.35 9.71
N HIS A 194 9.76 -8.07 8.54
CA HIS A 194 8.96 -7.73 7.38
C HIS A 194 8.34 -9.01 6.81
N PRO A 195 7.01 -9.13 6.78
CA PRO A 195 6.26 -10.33 6.41
C PRO A 195 6.69 -10.99 5.07
N SER A 196 7.25 -10.20 4.16
CA SER A 196 7.61 -10.57 2.78
C SER A 196 9.11 -10.77 2.53
N VAL A 197 9.98 -10.48 3.51
CA VAL A 197 11.43 -10.70 3.39
C VAL A 197 11.69 -12.14 3.82
N ALA A 198 12.07 -13.02 2.89
CA ALA A 198 11.83 -14.47 3.00
C ALA A 198 12.23 -15.16 4.34
N PRO A 199 11.61 -16.31 4.69
CA PRO A 199 11.63 -16.92 6.04
C PRO A 199 13.02 -17.21 6.62
N GLU A 200 14.02 -17.43 5.78
CA GLU A 200 15.42 -17.67 6.17
C GLU A 200 16.13 -16.41 6.70
N ILE A 201 15.62 -15.20 6.37
CA ILE A 201 16.10 -13.93 6.91
C ILE A 201 15.57 -13.66 8.33
N ASN A 202 14.53 -14.37 8.79
CA ASN A 202 13.96 -14.19 10.14
C ASN A 202 14.87 -14.70 11.27
N GLN A 203 16.05 -15.25 10.95
CA GLN A 203 17.11 -15.62 11.92
C GLN A 203 18.31 -14.65 11.88
N VAL A 204 18.30 -13.68 10.95
CA VAL A 204 19.34 -12.68 10.77
C VAL A 204 18.75 -11.28 10.86
N PHE A 205 19.61 -10.31 11.06
CA PHE A 205 19.30 -8.91 11.32
C PHE A 205 19.89 -8.07 10.20
N ASP A 206 19.02 -7.39 9.48
CA ASP A 206 19.38 -6.53 8.35
C ASP A 206 19.45 -5.06 8.81
N PHE A 207 20.66 -4.50 8.77
CA PHE A 207 20.91 -3.12 9.16
C PHE A 207 20.23 -2.14 8.20
N MET A 208 20.37 -2.36 6.89
CA MET A 208 19.80 -1.50 5.85
C MET A 208 18.27 -1.45 5.93
N ALA A 209 17.62 -2.59 6.18
CA ALA A 209 16.17 -2.65 6.39
C ALA A 209 15.73 -1.67 7.48
N ARG A 210 16.46 -1.60 8.60
CA ARG A 210 16.15 -0.61 9.66
C ARG A 210 16.40 0.83 9.24
N GLY A 211 17.46 1.09 8.49
CA GLY A 211 17.69 2.42 7.91
C GLY A 211 16.49 2.87 7.08
N ILE A 212 15.96 1.98 6.24
CA ILE A 212 14.78 2.22 5.40
C ILE A 212 13.51 2.40 6.25
N SER A 213 13.28 1.53 7.24
CA SER A 213 12.06 1.58 8.06
C SER A 213 11.94 2.86 8.90
N PHE A 214 13.06 3.39 9.41
CA PHE A 214 13.03 4.45 10.42
C PHE A 214 13.48 5.82 9.92
N ALA A 215 14.12 5.95 8.75
CA ALA A 215 14.56 7.25 8.26
C ALA A 215 13.38 8.17 7.89
N ASP A 216 13.49 9.46 8.20
CA ASP A 216 12.47 10.47 7.83
C ASP A 216 12.40 10.65 6.30
N LYS A 217 13.56 10.61 5.62
CA LYS A 217 13.67 10.52 4.15
C LYS A 217 14.74 9.51 3.74
N ILE A 218 14.50 8.87 2.60
CA ILE A 218 15.43 7.90 2.00
C ILE A 218 15.90 8.45 0.66
N THR A 219 17.20 8.40 0.42
CA THR A 219 17.80 8.75 -0.86
C THR A 219 18.50 7.55 -1.49
N THR A 220 18.62 7.55 -2.81
CA THR A 220 19.45 6.60 -3.54
C THR A 220 20.09 7.31 -4.73
N VAL A 221 21.04 6.66 -5.38
CA VAL A 221 22.03 7.32 -6.25
C VAL A 221 21.55 7.61 -7.68
N SER A 222 20.29 7.34 -8.03
CA SER A 222 19.66 7.80 -9.28
C SER A 222 18.13 7.60 -9.26
N ALA A 223 17.40 8.33 -10.10
CA ALA A 223 15.93 8.26 -10.16
C ALA A 223 15.44 6.97 -10.80
N THR A 224 16.14 6.45 -11.80
CA THR A 224 15.87 5.13 -12.37
C THR A 224 16.18 4.03 -11.37
N TYR A 225 17.33 4.09 -10.67
CA TYR A 225 17.66 3.08 -9.66
C TYR A 225 16.65 3.08 -8.51
N ALA A 226 16.16 4.24 -8.08
CA ALA A 226 15.07 4.34 -7.10
C ALA A 226 13.81 3.57 -7.49
N ARG A 227 13.49 3.49 -8.79
CA ARG A 227 12.36 2.68 -9.29
C ARG A 227 12.75 1.21 -9.41
N GLU A 228 13.96 0.91 -9.89
CA GLU A 228 14.46 -0.45 -10.05
C GLU A 228 14.47 -1.20 -8.71
N ILE A 229 15.03 -0.63 -7.64
CA ILE A 229 15.15 -1.29 -6.32
C ILE A 229 13.80 -1.55 -5.62
N GLN A 230 12.69 -1.06 -6.17
CA GLN A 230 11.34 -1.40 -5.74
C GLN A 230 10.79 -2.67 -6.42
N THR A 231 11.56 -3.27 -7.32
CA THR A 231 11.21 -4.51 -8.02
C THR A 231 11.99 -5.69 -7.47
N PRO A 232 11.45 -6.93 -7.54
CA PRO A 232 12.15 -8.11 -7.06
C PRO A 232 13.50 -8.37 -7.74
N GLU A 233 13.65 -7.97 -9.02
CA GLU A 233 14.87 -8.19 -9.81
C GLU A 233 16.06 -7.38 -9.28
N PHE A 234 15.83 -6.16 -8.76
CA PHE A 234 16.90 -5.25 -8.35
C PHE A 234 16.90 -4.93 -6.85
N GLY A 235 15.80 -5.18 -6.14
CA GLY A 235 15.64 -4.76 -4.75
C GLY A 235 16.23 -5.72 -3.73
N GLU A 236 16.87 -6.81 -4.17
CA GLU A 236 17.66 -7.73 -3.31
C GLU A 236 16.88 -8.19 -2.07
N ARG A 237 15.60 -8.56 -2.26
CA ARG A 237 14.63 -8.95 -1.21
C ARG A 237 14.17 -7.82 -0.27
N LEU A 238 14.76 -6.63 -0.33
CA LEU A 238 14.26 -5.43 0.33
C LEU A 238 13.22 -4.67 -0.49
N ASP A 239 12.95 -5.10 -1.74
CA ASP A 239 11.95 -4.49 -2.62
C ASP A 239 10.56 -4.26 -1.98
N PRO A 240 10.03 -5.14 -1.11
CA PRO A 240 8.73 -4.90 -0.49
C PRO A 240 8.80 -3.73 0.50
N LEU A 241 9.89 -3.65 1.26
CA LEU A 241 10.11 -2.61 2.26
C LEU A 241 10.42 -1.26 1.59
N VAL A 242 11.21 -1.26 0.52
CA VAL A 242 11.48 -0.04 -0.25
C VAL A 242 10.21 0.49 -0.90
N ARG A 243 9.34 -0.40 -1.40
CA ARG A 243 8.03 -0.05 -1.98
C ARG A 243 7.04 0.44 -0.94
N GLU A 244 7.08 -0.10 0.28
CA GLU A 244 6.30 0.42 1.41
C GLU A 244 6.72 1.86 1.75
N ARG A 245 8.02 2.16 1.66
CA ARG A 245 8.61 3.48 1.95
C ARG A 245 8.80 4.34 0.70
N GLN A 246 8.09 4.06 -0.40
CA GLN A 246 8.25 4.78 -1.67
C GLN A 246 7.90 6.27 -1.54
N ASP A 247 7.00 6.66 -0.63
CA ASP A 247 6.65 8.04 -0.33
C ASP A 247 7.81 8.83 0.29
N ARG A 248 8.79 8.12 0.87
CA ARG A 248 10.00 8.67 1.46
C ARG A 248 11.22 8.60 0.54
N LEU A 249 11.19 7.76 -0.50
CA LEU A 249 12.33 7.49 -1.38
C LEU A 249 12.52 8.58 -2.45
N THR A 250 13.78 8.97 -2.69
CA THR A 250 14.15 9.94 -3.73
C THR A 250 15.46 9.54 -4.38
N GLY A 251 15.51 9.46 -5.71
CA GLY A 251 16.73 9.17 -6.44
C GLY A 251 17.44 10.44 -6.88
N ILE A 252 18.70 10.62 -6.46
CA ILE A 252 19.55 11.77 -6.78
C ILE A 252 20.82 11.24 -7.44
N ALA A 253 21.04 11.60 -8.71
CA ALA A 253 22.24 11.21 -9.44
C ALA A 253 23.52 11.75 -8.77
N ASN A 254 24.56 10.92 -8.67
CA ASN A 254 25.86 11.38 -8.17
C ASN A 254 26.44 12.47 -9.08
N GLY A 255 27.19 13.39 -8.48
CA GLY A 255 28.02 14.34 -9.22
C GLY A 255 29.42 13.80 -9.51
N LEU A 256 30.14 14.51 -10.37
CA LEU A 256 31.56 14.36 -10.67
C LEU A 256 32.32 15.52 -10.03
N ASP A 257 33.48 15.23 -9.41
CA ASP A 257 34.43 16.26 -9.04
C ASP A 257 35.14 16.78 -10.31
N THR A 258 34.67 17.92 -10.80
CA THR A 258 35.14 18.50 -12.06
C THR A 258 36.52 19.15 -11.95
N ASP A 259 37.04 19.35 -10.74
CA ASP A 259 38.41 19.82 -10.54
C ASP A 259 39.40 18.67 -10.59
N GLU A 260 39.02 17.50 -10.06
CA GLU A 260 39.83 16.28 -10.19
C GLU A 260 39.83 15.73 -11.63
N TYR A 261 38.69 15.76 -12.31
CA TYR A 261 38.50 15.21 -13.65
C TYR A 261 38.38 16.32 -14.71
N ASP A 262 39.48 17.06 -14.91
CA ASP A 262 39.58 18.16 -15.86
C ASP A 262 40.62 17.89 -16.96
N PRO A 263 40.23 17.59 -18.22
CA PRO A 263 41.19 17.33 -19.29
C PRO A 263 42.11 18.52 -19.63
N ALA A 264 41.76 19.74 -19.18
CA ALA A 264 42.61 20.91 -19.37
C ALA A 264 43.76 20.99 -18.36
N ARG A 265 43.64 20.30 -17.22
CA ARG A 265 44.59 20.34 -16.09
C ARG A 265 45.13 18.97 -15.68
N ASP A 266 44.63 17.88 -16.24
CA ASP A 266 45.02 16.52 -15.87
C ASP A 266 46.44 16.18 -16.35
N ALA A 267 47.35 16.10 -15.37
CA ALA A 267 48.77 15.81 -15.60
C ALA A 267 49.05 14.38 -16.08
N ASN A 268 48.07 13.48 -16.09
CA ASN A 268 48.24 12.11 -16.59
C ASN A 268 48.13 12.02 -18.12
N LEU A 269 47.65 13.08 -18.77
CA LEU A 269 47.43 13.11 -20.22
C LEU A 269 48.73 13.38 -20.98
N ALA A 270 48.88 12.73 -22.14
CA ALA A 270 49.98 13.01 -23.04
C ALA A 270 49.90 14.44 -23.61
N GLN A 271 48.67 14.92 -23.82
CA GLN A 271 48.37 16.27 -24.24
C GLN A 271 47.08 16.75 -23.56
N THR A 272 47.14 17.83 -22.79
CA THR A 272 45.94 18.45 -22.20
C THR A 272 45.08 19.12 -23.27
N PHE A 273 43.76 19.14 -23.06
CA PHE A 273 42.80 19.70 -24.00
C PHE A 273 41.53 20.20 -23.30
N SER A 274 40.77 21.04 -23.98
CA SER A 274 39.44 21.49 -23.54
C SER A 274 38.42 21.22 -24.65
N ARG A 275 37.15 21.59 -24.40
CA ARG A 275 36.10 21.55 -25.44
C ARG A 275 36.51 22.35 -26.69
N ASP A 276 37.22 23.46 -26.49
CA ASP A 276 37.64 24.38 -27.55
C ASP A 276 38.88 23.85 -28.31
N SER A 277 39.58 22.85 -27.76
CA SER A 277 40.79 22.25 -28.34
C SER A 277 40.76 20.72 -28.47
N ILE A 278 39.58 20.08 -28.62
CA ILE A 278 39.48 18.60 -28.69
C ILE A 278 40.40 17.98 -29.74
N ALA A 279 40.77 18.68 -30.82
CA ALA A 279 41.62 18.11 -31.85
C ALA A 279 42.97 17.61 -31.28
N ALA A 280 43.41 18.17 -30.15
CA ALA A 280 44.56 17.73 -29.38
C ALA A 280 44.41 16.31 -28.76
N ARG A 281 43.18 15.77 -28.72
CA ARG A 281 42.86 14.43 -28.23
C ARG A 281 43.49 13.32 -29.09
N THR A 282 43.76 13.58 -30.37
CA THR A 282 44.45 12.63 -31.25
C THR A 282 45.81 12.21 -30.69
N ALA A 283 46.54 13.14 -30.04
CA ALA A 283 47.81 12.82 -29.38
C ALA A 283 47.61 11.83 -28.22
N ASN A 284 46.52 11.96 -27.46
CA ASN A 284 46.17 11.03 -26.38
C ASN A 284 45.77 9.65 -26.93
N LYS A 285 45.08 9.58 -28.06
CA LYS A 285 44.76 8.31 -28.74
C LYS A 285 46.03 7.55 -29.17
N ILE A 286 46.96 8.25 -29.83
CA ILE A 286 48.25 7.67 -30.24
C ILE A 286 49.06 7.22 -29.02
N ALA A 287 49.11 8.04 -27.97
CA ALA A 287 49.80 7.68 -26.73
C ALA A 287 49.19 6.42 -26.09
N LEU A 288 47.85 6.32 -26.05
CA LEU A 288 47.16 5.13 -25.54
C LEU A 288 47.45 3.89 -26.39
N GLN A 289 47.43 3.99 -27.73
CA GLN A 289 47.78 2.88 -28.63
C GLN A 289 49.20 2.38 -28.35
N ASN A 290 50.17 3.29 -28.23
CA ASN A 290 51.55 2.94 -27.93
C ASN A 290 51.70 2.27 -26.55
N GLU A 291 51.07 2.83 -25.51
CA GLU A 291 51.10 2.28 -24.14
C GLU A 291 50.40 0.92 -24.02
N CYS A 292 49.35 0.70 -24.81
CA CYS A 292 48.63 -0.57 -24.90
C CYS A 292 49.24 -1.56 -25.89
N HIS A 293 50.38 -1.23 -26.53
CA HIS A 293 51.05 -2.02 -27.57
C HIS A 293 50.17 -2.36 -28.78
N LEU A 294 49.27 -1.45 -29.14
CA LEU A 294 48.39 -1.55 -30.30
C LEU A 294 48.98 -0.79 -31.50
N PRO A 295 48.73 -1.21 -32.76
CA PRO A 295 49.12 -0.46 -33.94
C PRO A 295 48.49 0.93 -33.95
N VAL A 296 49.30 1.96 -34.24
CA VAL A 296 48.79 3.32 -34.44
C VAL A 296 47.91 3.35 -35.68
N SER A 297 46.63 3.67 -35.50
CA SER A 297 45.63 3.69 -36.57
C SER A 297 44.44 4.58 -36.22
N ASP A 298 43.67 4.97 -37.24
CA ASP A 298 42.46 5.78 -37.07
C ASP A 298 41.24 4.96 -36.60
N ALA A 299 41.37 3.63 -36.51
CA ALA A 299 40.32 2.73 -36.04
C ALA A 299 39.80 3.17 -34.66
N PRO A 300 38.47 3.17 -34.41
CA PRO A 300 37.94 3.56 -33.11
C PRO A 300 38.40 2.59 -32.01
N ILE A 301 38.77 3.14 -30.87
CA ILE A 301 39.11 2.37 -29.67
C ILE A 301 37.86 2.22 -28.80
N LEU A 302 37.40 0.99 -28.65
CA LEU A 302 36.35 0.57 -27.72
C LEU A 302 37.00 0.18 -26.39
N ALA A 303 36.76 0.98 -25.34
CA ALA A 303 37.36 0.76 -24.04
C ALA A 303 36.35 0.31 -22.99
N MET A 304 36.84 -0.38 -21.96
CA MET A 304 36.11 -0.73 -20.75
C MET A 304 37.01 -0.49 -19.54
N VAL A 305 36.51 0.27 -18.57
CA VAL A 305 37.13 0.45 -17.25
C VAL A 305 36.10 -0.01 -16.22
N SER A 306 36.27 -1.20 -15.66
CA SER A 306 35.23 -1.80 -14.80
C SER A 306 35.77 -2.91 -13.90
N ARG A 307 35.02 -3.26 -12.85
CA ARG A 307 35.18 -4.56 -12.19
C ARG A 307 34.74 -5.68 -13.13
N LEU A 308 35.42 -6.82 -13.07
CA LEU A 308 35.14 -7.98 -13.92
C LEU A 308 34.14 -8.94 -13.24
N SER A 309 32.84 -8.66 -13.39
CA SER A 309 31.75 -9.48 -12.83
C SER A 309 30.49 -9.42 -13.69
N ASP A 310 29.58 -10.38 -13.52
CA ASP A 310 28.28 -10.44 -14.21
C ASP A 310 27.44 -9.18 -13.99
N GLN A 311 27.53 -8.58 -12.78
CA GLN A 311 26.84 -7.32 -12.49
C GLN A 311 27.20 -6.23 -13.51
N LYS A 312 28.46 -6.20 -13.95
CA LYS A 312 29.00 -5.22 -14.90
C LYS A 312 28.82 -5.63 -16.37
N GLY A 313 28.14 -6.74 -16.63
CA GLY A 313 27.81 -7.19 -17.99
C GLY A 313 28.96 -7.87 -18.71
N ILE A 314 29.91 -8.43 -17.97
CA ILE A 314 31.11 -9.04 -18.57
C ILE A 314 30.80 -10.37 -19.25
N ASP A 315 29.84 -11.13 -18.74
CA ASP A 315 29.19 -12.27 -19.41
C ASP A 315 28.68 -11.86 -20.81
N LEU A 316 28.00 -10.71 -20.89
CA LEU A 316 27.44 -10.22 -22.14
C LEU A 316 28.53 -9.86 -23.16
N VAL A 317 29.63 -9.28 -22.68
CA VAL A 317 30.81 -8.96 -23.50
C VAL A 317 31.50 -10.23 -23.96
N ALA A 318 31.71 -11.19 -23.05
CA ALA A 318 32.35 -12.46 -23.38
C ALA A 318 31.60 -13.21 -24.49
N ASP A 319 30.27 -13.15 -24.48
CA ASP A 319 29.40 -13.77 -25.50
C ASP A 319 29.41 -13.09 -26.87
N ALA A 320 29.89 -11.84 -26.96
CA ALA A 320 29.74 -11.01 -28.16
C ALA A 320 31.06 -10.51 -28.75
N ILE A 321 32.12 -10.41 -27.95
CA ILE A 321 33.33 -9.65 -28.31
C ILE A 321 34.11 -10.25 -29.47
N ASP A 322 34.14 -11.58 -29.60
CA ASP A 322 34.72 -12.26 -30.78
C ASP A 322 34.02 -11.77 -32.07
N HIS A 323 32.69 -11.73 -32.06
CA HIS A 323 31.90 -11.30 -33.21
C HIS A 323 32.09 -9.81 -33.52
N VAL A 324 32.20 -8.97 -32.48
CA VAL A 324 32.53 -7.55 -32.63
C VAL A 324 33.88 -7.36 -33.31
N LEU A 325 34.91 -8.07 -32.84
CA LEU A 325 36.27 -7.95 -33.38
C LEU A 325 36.37 -8.52 -34.79
N ASP A 326 35.69 -9.63 -35.09
CA ASP A 326 35.70 -10.23 -36.43
C ASP A 326 34.96 -9.37 -37.48
N THR A 327 33.93 -8.63 -37.07
CA THR A 327 33.04 -7.94 -38.01
C THR A 327 33.34 -6.45 -38.15
N LEU A 328 33.83 -5.78 -37.11
CA LEU A 328 34.02 -4.33 -37.08
C LEU A 328 35.51 -3.95 -36.98
N PRO A 329 35.96 -2.86 -37.63
CA PRO A 329 37.36 -2.42 -37.58
C PRO A 329 37.66 -1.61 -36.30
N VAL A 330 37.56 -2.26 -35.13
CA VAL A 330 37.77 -1.62 -33.81
C VAL A 330 39.03 -2.15 -33.10
N GLN A 331 39.63 -1.33 -32.25
CA GLN A 331 40.58 -1.79 -31.22
C GLN A 331 39.85 -1.90 -29.89
N PHE A 332 40.21 -2.87 -29.04
CA PHE A 332 39.58 -3.10 -27.75
C PHE A 332 40.59 -2.97 -26.61
N VAL A 333 40.26 -2.16 -25.59
CA VAL A 333 41.09 -1.92 -24.41
C VAL A 333 40.27 -2.20 -23.15
N LEU A 334 40.70 -3.15 -22.33
CA LEU A 334 40.06 -3.45 -21.04
C LEU A 334 41.02 -3.15 -19.89
N MET A 335 40.54 -2.42 -18.88
CA MET A 335 41.19 -2.31 -17.58
C MET A 335 40.21 -2.70 -16.48
N GLY A 336 40.57 -3.67 -15.65
CA GLY A 336 39.67 -4.14 -14.61
C GLY A 336 40.19 -5.34 -13.84
N THR A 337 39.69 -5.52 -12.63
CA THR A 337 39.94 -6.72 -11.82
C THR A 337 38.61 -7.29 -11.32
N GLY A 338 38.57 -8.58 -11.02
CA GLY A 338 37.34 -9.31 -10.71
C GLY A 338 37.54 -10.82 -10.81
N ASP A 339 36.52 -11.55 -11.24
CA ASP A 339 36.51 -13.02 -11.14
C ASP A 339 37.54 -13.69 -12.05
N GLN A 340 38.22 -14.72 -11.53
CA GLN A 340 39.34 -15.39 -12.20
C GLN A 340 38.98 -15.93 -13.59
N HIS A 341 37.76 -16.46 -13.77
CA HIS A 341 37.34 -17.00 -15.06
C HIS A 341 37.26 -15.93 -16.17
N TYR A 342 36.93 -14.68 -15.82
CA TYR A 342 37.00 -13.55 -16.76
C TYR A 342 38.43 -13.13 -17.07
N HIS A 343 39.34 -13.21 -16.09
CA HIS A 343 40.77 -12.98 -16.33
C HIS A 343 41.29 -13.97 -17.36
N ASP A 344 40.97 -15.25 -17.20
CA ASP A 344 41.37 -16.31 -18.11
C ASP A 344 40.78 -16.11 -19.51
N PHE A 345 39.51 -15.71 -19.59
CA PHE A 345 38.84 -15.40 -20.86
C PHE A 345 39.53 -14.25 -21.61
N PHE A 346 39.75 -13.10 -20.95
CA PHE A 346 40.34 -11.94 -21.62
C PHE A 346 41.82 -12.14 -21.95
N ASN A 347 42.56 -12.94 -21.19
CA ASN A 347 43.91 -13.35 -21.58
C ASN A 347 43.88 -14.15 -22.90
N ARG A 348 42.96 -15.13 -23.04
CA ARG A 348 42.79 -15.86 -24.31
C ARG A 348 42.38 -14.94 -25.47
N LEU A 349 41.49 -13.97 -25.20
CA LEU A 349 41.06 -13.00 -26.20
C LEU A 349 42.23 -12.12 -26.69
N ARG A 350 43.08 -11.64 -25.77
CA ARG A 350 44.31 -10.91 -26.09
C ARG A 350 45.22 -11.73 -26.98
N ASP A 351 45.44 -13.00 -26.63
CA ASP A 351 46.36 -13.87 -27.38
C ASP A 351 45.82 -14.17 -28.79
N LYS A 352 44.49 -14.31 -28.95
CA LYS A 352 43.82 -14.50 -30.25
C LYS A 352 43.89 -13.24 -31.15
N TYR A 353 43.78 -12.05 -30.57
CA TYR A 353 43.72 -10.78 -31.30
C TYR A 353 44.83 -9.80 -30.88
N ALA A 354 46.08 -10.27 -30.83
CA ALA A 354 47.21 -9.54 -30.25
C ALA A 354 47.46 -8.12 -30.82
N ASN A 355 47.09 -7.87 -32.08
CA ASN A 355 47.24 -6.55 -32.73
C ASN A 355 46.01 -5.63 -32.57
N ARG A 356 44.98 -6.07 -31.85
CA ARG A 356 43.70 -5.35 -31.73
C ARG A 356 43.13 -5.31 -30.31
N VAL A 357 43.63 -6.15 -29.40
CA VAL A 357 43.13 -6.27 -28.03
C VAL A 357 44.26 -6.02 -27.03
N SER A 358 44.03 -5.15 -26.06
CA SER A 358 44.93 -4.90 -24.92
C SER A 358 44.17 -5.03 -23.60
N ILE A 359 44.72 -5.80 -22.66
CA ILE A 359 44.05 -6.16 -21.41
C ILE A 359 44.99 -5.86 -20.23
N SER A 360 44.51 -5.08 -19.27
CA SER A 360 45.15 -4.84 -17.97
C SER A 360 44.25 -5.34 -16.84
N LEU A 361 44.69 -6.39 -16.13
CA LEU A 361 43.89 -7.05 -15.08
C LEU A 361 44.07 -6.46 -13.67
N THR A 362 44.68 -5.27 -13.60
CA THR A 362 44.88 -4.49 -12.37
C THR A 362 44.31 -3.09 -12.55
N TYR A 363 43.93 -2.45 -11.45
CA TYR A 363 43.47 -1.07 -11.48
C TYR A 363 44.65 -0.10 -11.36
N ASN A 364 44.81 0.78 -12.36
CA ASN A 364 45.79 1.85 -12.35
C ASN A 364 45.09 3.20 -12.64
N PRO A 365 45.00 4.13 -11.68
CA PRO A 365 44.34 5.42 -11.84
C PRO A 365 44.88 6.26 -13.01
N ALA A 366 46.20 6.24 -13.24
CA ALA A 366 46.82 7.01 -14.32
C ALA A 366 46.44 6.43 -15.70
N LEU A 367 46.45 5.10 -15.83
CA LEU A 367 46.02 4.44 -17.06
C LEU A 367 44.52 4.65 -17.31
N ALA A 368 43.67 4.64 -16.27
CA ALA A 368 42.24 4.94 -16.40
C ALA A 368 42.00 6.31 -17.06
N ARG A 369 42.70 7.35 -16.58
CA ARG A 369 42.62 8.73 -17.13
C ARG A 369 43.07 8.77 -18.59
N LYS A 370 44.14 8.06 -18.94
CA LYS A 370 44.59 7.93 -20.33
C LYS A 370 43.59 7.18 -21.21
N ILE A 371 42.92 6.16 -20.69
CA ILE A 371 41.84 5.46 -21.39
C ILE A 371 40.69 6.42 -21.69
N TYR A 372 40.20 7.19 -20.70
CA TYR A 372 39.14 8.17 -20.94
C TYR A 372 39.53 9.27 -21.93
N ALA A 373 40.81 9.69 -21.94
CA ALA A 373 41.31 10.70 -22.86
C ALA A 373 41.60 10.17 -24.28
N GLY A 374 42.04 8.91 -24.40
CA GLY A 374 42.54 8.35 -25.66
C GLY A 374 41.54 7.45 -26.39
N ALA A 375 40.62 6.77 -25.69
CA ALA A 375 39.64 5.87 -26.30
C ALA A 375 38.48 6.63 -26.94
N ASP A 376 37.86 6.12 -28.00
CA ASP A 376 36.75 6.84 -28.66
C ASP A 376 35.40 6.49 -28.03
N LEU A 377 35.26 5.24 -27.60
CA LEU A 377 34.04 4.66 -27.06
C LEU A 377 34.30 4.04 -25.69
N LEU A 378 33.39 4.25 -24.73
CA LEU A 378 33.39 3.54 -23.45
C LEU A 378 32.19 2.59 -23.37
N LEU A 379 32.42 1.28 -23.30
CA LEU A 379 31.35 0.28 -23.18
C LEU A 379 31.02 0.00 -21.71
N MET A 380 29.75 0.20 -21.33
CA MET A 380 29.22 -0.11 -20.00
C MET A 380 27.92 -0.91 -20.12
N PRO A 381 27.99 -2.24 -20.37
CA PRO A 381 26.84 -3.08 -20.67
C PRO A 381 26.19 -3.65 -19.40
N SER A 382 26.22 -2.88 -18.30
CA SER A 382 25.94 -3.38 -16.96
C SER A 382 24.53 -3.98 -16.84
N ARG A 383 24.45 -5.11 -16.12
CA ARG A 383 23.17 -5.74 -15.76
C ARG A 383 22.44 -4.88 -14.73
N SER A 384 23.19 -4.31 -13.79
CA SER A 384 22.72 -3.34 -12.79
C SER A 384 23.82 -2.33 -12.50
N GLU A 385 23.48 -1.04 -12.59
CA GLU A 385 24.41 0.07 -12.32
C GLU A 385 23.72 1.17 -11.51
N PRO A 386 23.82 1.16 -10.17
CA PRO A 386 23.12 2.11 -9.31
C PRO A 386 23.26 3.58 -9.75
N CYS A 387 24.50 3.99 -10.04
CA CYS A 387 24.77 5.28 -10.69
C CYS A 387 25.86 5.20 -11.77
N GLY A 388 27.03 4.69 -11.40
CA GLY A 388 28.26 4.77 -12.21
C GLY A 388 28.76 6.22 -12.33
N THR A 389 30.08 6.43 -12.27
CA THR A 389 30.71 7.75 -12.55
C THR A 389 31.51 7.74 -13.86
N ASP A 390 31.88 6.56 -14.33
CA ASP A 390 32.82 6.36 -15.44
C ASP A 390 32.27 6.90 -16.77
N GLN A 391 30.96 6.80 -17.00
CA GLN A 391 30.29 7.41 -18.14
C GLN A 391 30.35 8.95 -18.11
N MET A 392 30.27 9.56 -16.92
CA MET A 392 30.37 11.00 -16.77
C MET A 392 31.81 11.48 -16.97
N ILE A 393 32.79 10.72 -16.46
CA ILE A 393 34.21 10.96 -16.72
C ILE A 393 34.50 10.82 -18.21
N ALA A 394 34.04 9.75 -18.86
CA ALA A 394 34.23 9.54 -20.29
C ALA A 394 33.66 10.69 -21.12
N MET A 395 32.40 11.07 -20.88
CA MET A 395 31.78 12.22 -21.55
C MET A 395 32.59 13.51 -21.36
N ARG A 396 33.11 13.74 -20.14
CA ARG A 396 33.93 14.92 -19.82
C ARG A 396 35.26 14.95 -20.59
N TYR A 397 35.85 13.79 -20.88
CA TYR A 397 37.08 13.62 -21.65
C TYR A 397 36.82 13.40 -23.16
N GLY A 398 35.56 13.54 -23.62
CA GLY A 398 35.19 13.37 -25.02
C GLY A 398 35.18 11.90 -25.51
N CYS A 399 35.21 10.93 -24.60
CA CYS A 399 34.98 9.52 -24.87
C CYS A 399 33.47 9.23 -24.80
N ILE A 400 32.88 8.68 -25.86
CA ILE A 400 31.42 8.56 -25.97
C ILE A 400 30.95 7.24 -25.35
N PRO A 401 30.03 7.26 -24.37
CA PRO A 401 29.57 6.05 -23.70
C PRO A 401 28.57 5.26 -24.56
N ILE A 402 28.71 3.93 -24.55
CA ILE A 402 27.73 2.95 -25.02
C ILE A 402 27.23 2.19 -23.79
N VAL A 403 25.96 2.37 -23.42
CA VAL A 403 25.44 1.89 -22.14
C VAL A 403 24.16 1.08 -22.28
N ARG A 404 23.93 0.17 -21.34
CA ARG A 404 22.58 -0.35 -21.11
C ARG A 404 21.77 0.64 -20.29
N ALA A 405 20.50 0.83 -20.63
CA ALA A 405 19.55 1.66 -19.88
C ALA A 405 19.17 1.01 -18.54
N THR A 406 20.06 1.11 -17.54
CA THR A 406 19.81 0.69 -16.15
C THR A 406 20.39 1.69 -15.16
N GLY A 407 19.75 1.83 -14.01
CA GLY A 407 20.10 2.76 -12.93
C GLY A 407 20.59 4.11 -13.42
N GLY A 408 21.73 4.59 -12.92
CA GLY A 408 22.20 5.93 -13.29
C GLY A 408 22.76 6.05 -14.71
N LEU A 409 23.05 4.94 -15.41
CA LEU A 409 23.40 5.03 -16.83
C LEU A 409 22.22 5.54 -17.64
N ALA A 410 21.00 5.09 -17.33
CA ALA A 410 19.77 5.56 -17.96
C ALA A 410 19.49 7.06 -17.68
N ASP A 411 19.91 7.56 -16.51
CA ASP A 411 19.67 8.95 -16.10
C ASP A 411 20.76 9.91 -16.60
N THR A 412 21.98 9.41 -16.82
CA THR A 412 23.16 10.23 -17.18
C THR A 412 23.50 10.20 -18.66
N VAL A 413 23.12 9.17 -19.42
CA VAL A 413 23.40 9.05 -20.85
C VAL A 413 22.11 9.14 -21.66
N GLN A 414 22.04 10.10 -22.59
CA GLN A 414 20.93 10.23 -23.51
C GLN A 414 21.28 9.59 -24.85
N ASP A 415 20.42 8.69 -25.35
CA ASP A 415 20.63 8.04 -26.64
C ASP A 415 20.66 9.07 -27.77
N LEU A 416 21.57 8.87 -28.72
CA LEU A 416 21.65 9.68 -29.92
C LEU A 416 20.41 9.45 -30.78
N ASP A 417 19.70 10.54 -31.10
CA ASP A 417 18.53 10.46 -31.98
C ASP A 417 18.91 10.03 -33.42
N ALA A 418 17.91 9.57 -34.17
CA ALA A 418 18.10 9.09 -35.54
C ALA A 418 18.60 10.17 -36.52
N HIS A 419 18.51 11.45 -36.15
CA HIS A 419 18.93 12.60 -36.95
C HIS A 419 20.32 13.13 -36.54
N GLY A 420 20.95 12.56 -35.51
CA GLY A 420 22.22 13.00 -34.93
C GLY A 420 22.19 14.35 -34.19
N ALA A 421 21.00 14.92 -33.98
CA ALA A 421 20.82 16.29 -33.50
C ALA A 421 20.95 16.41 -31.97
N THR A 422 20.43 15.42 -31.23
CA THR A 422 20.42 15.38 -29.76
C THR A 422 20.96 14.06 -29.22
N GLY A 423 21.40 14.05 -27.97
CA GLY A 423 22.01 12.88 -27.30
C GLY A 423 23.49 13.05 -26.96
N THR A 424 23.94 12.23 -26.01
CA THR A 424 25.30 12.26 -25.44
C THR A 424 26.02 10.90 -25.45
N GLY A 425 25.35 9.84 -25.93
CA GLY A 425 25.93 8.50 -26.08
C GLY A 425 25.00 7.56 -26.83
N PHE A 426 25.29 6.26 -26.78
CA PHE A 426 24.47 5.21 -27.39
C PHE A 426 23.86 4.34 -26.30
N VAL A 427 22.56 4.09 -26.39
CA VAL A 427 21.83 3.35 -25.35
C VAL A 427 21.13 2.14 -25.96
N PHE A 428 21.18 1.02 -25.26
CA PHE A 428 20.38 -0.18 -25.54
C PHE A 428 19.63 -0.64 -24.29
N ARG A 429 18.55 -1.41 -24.41
CA ARG A 429 17.63 -1.67 -23.28
C ARG A 429 17.67 -3.12 -22.83
N GLY A 430 17.56 -4.06 -23.77
CA GLY A 430 17.60 -5.47 -23.49
C GLY A 430 18.98 -5.91 -23.01
N TYR A 431 19.00 -6.76 -21.97
CA TYR A 431 20.24 -7.42 -21.54
C TYR A 431 20.53 -8.63 -22.44
N ASN A 432 20.90 -8.34 -23.69
CA ASN A 432 21.21 -9.38 -24.67
C ASN A 432 22.31 -8.91 -25.65
N ARG A 433 23.07 -9.87 -26.16
CA ARG A 433 24.26 -9.59 -26.98
C ARG A 433 23.94 -8.85 -28.27
N TRP A 434 22.75 -9.04 -28.84
CA TRP A 434 22.37 -8.47 -30.13
C TRP A 434 22.08 -6.98 -30.03
N GLU A 435 21.34 -6.56 -29.01
CA GLU A 435 21.09 -5.14 -28.78
C GLU A 435 22.37 -4.36 -28.45
N MET A 436 23.25 -4.95 -27.64
CA MET A 436 24.58 -4.39 -27.38
C MET A 436 25.39 -4.27 -28.68
N PHE A 437 25.39 -5.33 -29.50
CA PHE A 437 26.09 -5.33 -30.78
C PHE A 437 25.56 -4.26 -31.74
N VAL A 438 24.24 -4.08 -31.83
CA VAL A 438 23.61 -3.02 -32.63
C VAL A 438 24.04 -1.63 -32.15
N ALA A 439 24.11 -1.40 -30.83
CA ALA A 439 24.58 -0.13 -30.30
C ALA A 439 26.07 0.13 -30.65
N ILE A 440 26.91 -0.90 -30.61
CA ILE A 440 28.32 -0.81 -31.05
C ILE A 440 28.40 -0.50 -32.54
N ILE A 441 27.61 -1.16 -33.38
CA ILE A 441 27.55 -0.88 -34.83
C ILE A 441 27.17 0.59 -35.06
N ARG A 442 26.08 1.07 -34.44
CA ARG A 442 25.66 2.48 -34.55
C ARG A 442 26.79 3.43 -34.24
N ALA A 443 27.53 3.16 -33.16
CA ALA A 443 28.64 4.00 -32.71
C ALA A 443 29.83 3.99 -33.69
N VAL A 444 30.24 2.80 -34.14
CA VAL A 444 31.37 2.62 -35.06
C VAL A 444 31.05 3.19 -36.45
N THR A 445 29.80 3.06 -36.92
CA THR A 445 29.36 3.66 -38.18
C THR A 445 29.37 5.18 -38.09
N LEU A 446 28.87 5.77 -37.01
CA LEU A 446 28.84 7.22 -36.84
C LEU A 446 30.24 7.83 -36.67
N TYR A 447 31.18 7.08 -36.08
CA TYR A 447 32.57 7.50 -35.95
C TYR A 447 33.23 7.81 -37.32
N GLN A 448 32.73 7.22 -38.41
CA GLN A 448 33.18 7.52 -39.78
C GLN A 448 32.70 8.87 -40.32
N LEU A 449 31.88 9.62 -39.56
CA LEU A 449 31.35 10.94 -39.91
C LEU A 449 31.95 12.01 -38.98
N PRO A 450 33.09 12.64 -39.32
CA PRO A 450 33.86 13.48 -38.39
C PRO A 450 33.09 14.66 -37.80
N ASP A 451 32.27 15.34 -38.61
CA ASP A 451 31.52 16.52 -38.15
C ASP A 451 30.44 16.14 -37.14
N VAL A 452 29.73 15.04 -37.40
CA VAL A 452 28.67 14.53 -36.52
C VAL A 452 29.28 13.98 -35.22
N TRP A 453 30.39 13.25 -35.33
CA TRP A 453 31.13 12.74 -34.19
C TRP A 453 31.66 13.87 -33.29
N ARG A 454 32.26 14.90 -33.89
CA ARG A 454 32.77 16.09 -33.20
C ARG A 454 31.65 16.81 -32.45
N ALA A 455 30.49 16.97 -33.08
CA ALA A 455 29.32 17.58 -32.44
C ALA A 455 28.83 16.75 -31.23
N LEU A 456 28.77 15.43 -31.36
CA LEU A 456 28.43 14.52 -30.25
C LEU A 456 29.42 14.64 -29.08
N GLN A 457 30.73 14.68 -29.35
CA GLN A 457 31.74 14.87 -28.32
C GLN A 457 31.60 16.20 -27.59
N LEU A 458 31.36 17.30 -28.32
CA LEU A 458 31.13 18.61 -27.70
C LEU A 458 29.91 18.60 -26.80
N ARG A 459 28.78 18.04 -27.26
CA ARG A 459 27.57 17.90 -26.44
C ARG A 459 27.84 17.11 -25.16
N ALA A 460 28.51 15.96 -25.26
CA ALA A 460 28.87 15.13 -24.12
C ALA A 460 29.76 15.90 -23.12
N MET A 461 30.79 16.61 -23.58
CA MET A 461 31.71 17.39 -22.73
C MET A 461 31.04 18.59 -22.06
N THR A 462 29.97 19.14 -22.66
CA THR A 462 29.22 20.30 -22.13
C THR A 462 28.15 19.94 -21.11
N ARG A 463 27.80 18.65 -20.96
CA ARG A 463 26.80 18.22 -19.97
C ARG A 463 27.31 18.52 -18.56
N ASP A 464 26.52 19.26 -17.78
CA ASP A 464 26.83 19.50 -16.37
C ASP A 464 26.55 18.24 -15.56
N SER A 465 27.63 17.62 -15.10
CA SER A 465 27.64 16.48 -14.19
C SER A 465 28.22 16.84 -12.82
N SER A 466 28.32 18.14 -12.47
CA SER A 466 28.94 18.57 -11.21
C SER A 466 28.05 18.29 -9.99
N TRP A 467 28.68 18.21 -8.81
CA TRP A 467 27.97 18.06 -7.54
C TRP A 467 27.05 19.23 -7.17
N SER A 468 27.20 20.39 -7.83
CA SER A 468 26.35 21.58 -7.60
C SER A 468 24.88 21.30 -7.84
N ARG A 469 24.56 20.48 -8.85
CA ARG A 469 23.18 20.08 -9.16
C ARG A 469 22.64 19.10 -8.13
N ALA A 470 23.38 18.04 -7.83
CA ALA A 470 22.98 17.04 -6.83
C ALA A 470 22.73 17.69 -5.44
N ALA A 471 23.58 18.64 -5.04
CA ALA A 471 23.43 19.37 -3.79
C ALA A 471 22.14 20.20 -3.69
N GLN A 472 21.60 20.70 -4.82
CA GLN A 472 20.29 21.37 -4.84
C GLN A 472 19.15 20.40 -4.54
N GLU A 473 19.23 19.18 -5.06
CA GLU A 473 18.21 18.15 -4.81
C GLU A 473 18.29 17.65 -3.35
N TYR A 474 19.50 17.53 -2.79
CA TYR A 474 19.69 17.22 -1.36
C TYR A 474 19.11 18.29 -0.42
N ASP A 475 19.20 19.58 -0.75
CA ASP A 475 18.56 20.65 0.03
C ASP A 475 17.05 20.45 0.19
N LEU A 476 16.38 20.07 -0.91
CA LEU A 476 14.94 19.81 -0.91
C LEU A 476 14.62 18.59 -0.03
N VAL A 477 15.42 17.53 -0.13
CA VAL A 477 15.27 16.34 0.72
C VAL A 477 15.46 16.67 2.20
N TYR A 478 16.47 17.47 2.55
CA TYR A 478 16.71 17.86 3.95
C TYR A 478 15.55 18.69 4.52
N GLN A 479 14.99 19.61 3.75
CA GLN A 479 13.82 20.38 4.17
C GLN A 479 12.59 19.47 4.39
N GLN A 480 12.33 18.56 3.45
CA GLN A 480 11.25 17.59 3.57
C GLN A 480 11.42 16.70 4.81
N ALA A 481 12.64 16.21 5.09
CA ALA A 481 12.91 15.40 6.27
C ALA A 481 12.58 16.15 7.58
N ILE A 482 12.95 17.44 7.67
CA ILE A 482 12.65 18.29 8.83
C ILE A 482 11.13 18.50 8.99
N GLU A 483 10.42 18.80 7.90
CA GLU A 483 8.96 19.00 7.94
C GLU A 483 8.22 17.75 8.39
N LEU A 484 8.64 16.57 7.92
CA LEU A 484 8.06 15.29 8.32
C LEU A 484 8.28 15.01 9.80
N LYS A 485 9.50 15.25 10.31
CA LYS A 485 9.82 15.13 11.73
C LYS A 485 8.95 16.04 12.61
N GLN A 486 8.73 17.27 12.16
CA GLN A 486 7.91 18.25 12.87
C GLN A 486 6.42 17.82 12.90
N ARG A 487 5.87 17.39 11.76
CA ARG A 487 4.47 16.90 11.69
C ARG A 487 4.24 15.68 12.57
N ALA A 488 5.15 14.71 12.55
CA ALA A 488 5.07 13.53 13.40
C ALA A 488 5.07 13.90 14.89
N THR A 489 5.92 14.86 15.29
CA THR A 489 5.98 15.36 16.67
C THR A 489 4.71 16.11 17.07
N GLN A 490 4.12 16.89 16.17
CA GLN A 490 2.86 17.62 16.42
C GLN A 490 1.66 16.68 16.51
N ALA A 491 1.56 15.68 15.62
CA ALA A 491 0.49 14.69 15.65
C ALA A 491 0.48 13.88 16.96
N ALA A 492 1.66 13.45 17.43
CA ALA A 492 1.80 12.75 18.72
C ALA A 492 1.33 13.60 19.91
N ARG A 493 1.62 14.92 19.90
CA ARG A 493 1.14 15.86 20.93
C ARG A 493 -0.35 16.17 20.83
N ALA A 494 -0.89 16.27 19.61
CA ALA A 494 -2.31 16.52 19.39
C ALA A 494 -3.16 15.33 19.84
N LEU A 495 -2.72 14.10 19.56
CA LEU A 495 -3.41 12.88 19.99
C LEU A 495 -3.55 12.78 21.52
N ALA A 496 -2.51 13.18 22.26
CA ALA A 496 -2.52 13.22 23.72
C ALA A 496 -3.46 14.31 24.30
N ALA A 497 -3.68 15.41 23.58
CA ALA A 497 -4.54 16.51 24.02
C ALA A 497 -6.03 16.31 23.65
N ASP A 498 -6.33 15.50 22.62
CA ASP A 498 -7.70 15.33 22.09
C ASP A 498 -8.57 14.39 22.96
N MET A 499 -7.96 13.52 23.78
CA MET A 499 -8.69 12.60 24.66
C MET A 499 -9.40 13.30 25.84
N ASP A 500 -8.90 14.45 26.32
CA ASP A 500 -9.49 15.20 27.44
C ASP A 500 -10.65 16.14 27.04
N ARG A 501 -10.75 16.55 25.77
CA ARG A 501 -11.75 17.54 25.31
C ARG A 501 -13.14 16.97 24.99
N THR A 502 -13.23 15.71 24.54
CA THR A 502 -14.52 15.08 24.20
C THR A 502 -15.42 14.92 25.43
N ALA A 503 -14.85 14.53 26.57
CA ALA A 503 -15.58 14.43 27.85
C ALA A 503 -16.09 15.80 28.36
N GLN A 504 -15.31 16.86 28.15
CA GLN A 504 -15.68 18.24 28.56
C GLN A 504 -16.78 18.84 27.67
N THR A 505 -16.84 18.49 26.38
CA THR A 505 -17.85 19.02 25.44
C THR A 505 -19.24 18.45 25.72
N ILE A 506 -19.35 17.15 26.04
CA ILE A 506 -20.62 16.52 26.44
C ILE A 506 -21.11 17.11 27.77
N ALA A 507 -20.20 17.35 28.72
CA ALA A 507 -20.53 17.97 30.01
C ALA A 507 -20.95 19.45 29.89
N ALA A 508 -20.65 20.11 28.77
CA ALA A 508 -20.96 21.53 28.51
C ALA A 508 -22.22 21.75 27.64
N LEU A 509 -22.98 20.69 27.31
CA LEU A 509 -24.23 20.83 26.56
C LEU A 509 -25.26 21.65 27.36
N PRO A 510 -26.03 22.56 26.72
CA PRO A 510 -27.17 23.20 27.35
C PRO A 510 -28.13 22.14 27.89
N ALA A 511 -28.66 22.32 29.10
CA ALA A 511 -29.53 21.32 29.76
C ALA A 511 -30.67 20.83 28.87
N ARG A 512 -31.24 21.71 28.02
CA ARG A 512 -32.33 21.39 27.09
C ARG A 512 -31.94 20.37 26.00
N LEU A 513 -30.65 20.35 25.63
CA LEU A 513 -30.06 19.47 24.62
C LEU A 513 -29.19 18.38 25.28
N GLY A 514 -29.33 18.14 26.59
CA GLY A 514 -28.45 17.23 27.34
C GLY A 514 -28.42 15.79 26.82
N ARG A 515 -29.50 15.35 26.14
CA ARG A 515 -29.61 14.01 25.53
C ARG A 515 -29.07 13.93 24.10
N LEU A 516 -28.54 15.02 23.54
CA LEU A 516 -27.96 15.02 22.19
C LEU A 516 -26.77 14.05 22.07
N GLY A 517 -26.03 13.86 23.17
CA GLY A 517 -24.96 12.86 23.27
C GLY A 517 -25.46 11.42 23.11
N GLU A 518 -26.66 11.09 23.60
CA GLU A 518 -27.25 9.75 23.44
C GLU A 518 -27.49 9.42 21.96
N LEU A 519 -28.06 10.39 21.22
CA LEU A 519 -28.25 10.26 19.78
C LEU A 519 -26.91 10.15 19.05
N ALA A 520 -25.92 10.99 19.39
CA ALA A 520 -24.65 11.01 18.64
C ALA A 520 -23.85 9.70 18.75
N TYR A 521 -23.94 9.00 19.88
CA TYR A 521 -23.21 7.75 20.14
C TYR A 521 -24.02 6.47 19.83
N ASN A 522 -25.24 6.59 19.32
CA ASN A 522 -26.03 5.46 18.83
C ASN A 522 -26.30 5.61 17.33
N LEU A 523 -25.83 4.68 16.50
CA LEU A 523 -25.94 4.79 15.05
C LEU A 523 -27.38 4.77 14.49
N TRP A 524 -28.41 4.62 15.32
CA TRP A 524 -29.83 4.72 14.96
C TRP A 524 -30.14 5.91 14.04
N TRP A 525 -29.59 7.10 14.31
CA TRP A 525 -29.76 8.29 13.45
C TRP A 525 -29.28 8.07 12.00
N GLY A 526 -28.41 7.08 11.78
CA GLY A 526 -27.80 6.75 10.50
C GLY A 526 -28.80 6.22 9.47
N TRP A 527 -29.90 5.59 9.89
CA TRP A 527 -30.98 5.12 9.01
C TRP A 527 -32.36 5.68 9.36
N HIS A 528 -32.52 6.39 10.48
CA HIS A 528 -33.75 7.11 10.80
C HIS A 528 -33.68 8.60 10.42
N PRO A 529 -34.55 9.08 9.50
CA PRO A 529 -34.52 10.47 9.02
C PRO A 529 -34.61 11.52 10.13
N ALA A 530 -35.49 11.30 11.12
CA ALA A 530 -35.68 12.24 12.23
C ALA A 530 -34.39 12.48 13.03
N GLY A 531 -33.64 11.42 13.34
CA GLY A 531 -32.35 11.53 14.02
C GLY A 531 -31.28 12.24 13.18
N ARG A 532 -31.26 12.00 11.86
CA ARG A 532 -30.28 12.63 10.96
C ARG A 532 -30.47 14.15 10.88
N VAL A 533 -31.72 14.61 10.78
CA VAL A 533 -32.06 16.03 10.65
C VAL A 533 -31.63 16.83 11.88
N VAL A 534 -31.66 16.24 13.08
CA VAL A 534 -31.19 16.89 14.32
C VAL A 534 -29.75 17.40 14.22
N PHE A 535 -28.87 16.63 13.56
CA PHE A 535 -27.47 17.03 13.39
C PHE A 535 -27.27 17.94 12.18
N GLN A 536 -27.98 17.67 11.08
CA GLN A 536 -27.91 18.50 9.88
C GLN A 536 -28.38 19.94 10.14
N ASP A 537 -29.46 20.14 10.90
CA ASP A 537 -30.04 21.46 11.16
C ASP A 537 -29.20 22.32 12.12
N LEU A 538 -28.27 21.73 12.88
CA LEU A 538 -27.34 22.49 13.73
C LEU A 538 -26.37 23.35 12.91
N ASP A 539 -25.83 22.75 11.85
CA ASP A 539 -24.95 23.41 10.88
C ASP A 539 -24.85 22.56 9.60
N PRO A 540 -25.65 22.85 8.56
CA PRO A 540 -25.67 22.05 7.34
C PRO A 540 -24.33 21.99 6.61
N VAL A 541 -23.52 23.06 6.71
CA VAL A 541 -22.22 23.15 6.03
C VAL A 541 -21.18 22.34 6.79
N LEU A 542 -21.09 22.55 8.11
CA LEU A 542 -20.16 21.79 8.95
C LEU A 542 -20.51 20.30 8.93
N TRP A 543 -21.79 19.94 8.89
CA TRP A 543 -22.25 18.56 8.78
C TRP A 543 -21.64 17.80 7.60
N GLU A 544 -21.59 18.43 6.42
CA GLU A 544 -20.90 17.85 5.25
C GLU A 544 -19.37 17.85 5.42
N GLN A 545 -18.78 18.91 5.98
CA GLN A 545 -17.33 19.02 6.22
C GLN A 545 -16.79 17.97 7.20
N VAL A 546 -17.56 17.64 8.24
CA VAL A 546 -17.22 16.57 9.20
C VAL A 546 -17.62 15.19 8.69
N TYR A 547 -17.98 15.07 7.42
CA TYR A 547 -18.37 13.83 6.76
C TYR A 547 -19.56 13.12 7.42
N ARG A 548 -20.52 13.90 7.91
CA ARG A 548 -21.73 13.42 8.61
C ARG A 548 -21.41 12.60 9.86
N ASN A 549 -20.42 13.03 10.62
CA ASN A 549 -20.07 12.47 11.92
C ASN A 549 -20.62 13.36 13.05
N PRO A 550 -21.63 12.90 13.81
CA PRO A 550 -22.26 13.72 14.85
C PRO A 550 -21.33 14.00 16.04
N VAL A 551 -20.42 13.08 16.37
CA VAL A 551 -19.45 13.28 17.46
C VAL A 551 -18.45 14.36 17.07
N LYS A 552 -17.91 14.29 15.85
CA LYS A 552 -17.02 15.33 15.30
C LYS A 552 -17.73 16.67 15.14
N LEU A 553 -18.99 16.68 14.68
CA LEU A 553 -19.84 17.88 14.58
C LEU A 553 -19.95 18.56 15.95
N MET A 554 -20.38 17.84 16.98
CA MET A 554 -20.57 18.40 18.32
C MET A 554 -19.28 18.98 18.91
N ARG A 555 -18.12 18.41 18.58
CA ARG A 555 -16.82 18.95 19.01
C ARG A 555 -16.47 20.26 18.30
N GLU A 556 -16.76 20.35 17.01
CA GLU A 556 -16.40 21.51 16.18
C GLU A 556 -17.45 22.64 16.25
N LEU A 557 -18.66 22.33 16.73
CA LEU A 557 -19.68 23.33 17.04
C LEU A 557 -19.25 24.22 18.21
N GLY A 558 -19.36 25.53 18.01
CA GLY A 558 -19.17 26.50 19.08
C GLY A 558 -20.30 26.47 20.11
N ALA A 559 -19.99 26.73 21.38
CA ALA A 559 -20.97 26.81 22.47
C ALA A 559 -22.10 27.84 22.24
N GLU A 560 -21.87 28.82 21.38
CA GLU A 560 -22.90 29.79 20.95
C GLU A 560 -23.97 29.13 20.07
N LYS A 561 -23.58 28.32 19.08
CA LYS A 561 -24.54 27.64 18.19
C LYS A 561 -25.42 26.67 18.96
N LEU A 562 -24.85 25.91 19.89
CA LEU A 562 -25.62 25.01 20.76
C LEU A 562 -26.60 25.78 21.66
N ARG A 563 -26.20 26.96 22.17
CA ARG A 563 -27.10 27.84 22.93
C ARG A 563 -28.22 28.41 22.06
N ALA A 564 -27.91 28.88 20.86
CA ALA A 564 -28.90 29.37 19.91
C ALA A 564 -29.91 28.27 19.54
N ALA A 565 -29.43 27.07 19.20
CA ALA A 565 -30.28 25.91 18.91
C ALA A 565 -31.16 25.53 20.10
N SER A 566 -30.64 25.63 21.34
CA SER A 566 -31.43 25.35 22.55
C SER A 566 -32.54 26.38 22.83
N ALA A 567 -32.44 27.57 22.24
CA ALA A 567 -33.43 28.65 22.36
C ALA A 567 -34.38 28.73 21.16
N ASP A 568 -34.10 28.03 20.05
CA ASP A 568 -34.97 27.95 18.88
C ASP A 568 -36.04 26.87 19.09
N GLU A 569 -37.29 27.31 19.28
CA GLU A 569 -38.44 26.41 19.46
C GLU A 569 -38.65 25.45 18.29
N THR A 570 -38.28 25.84 17.06
CA THR A 570 -38.45 25.00 15.86
C THR A 570 -37.47 23.85 15.90
N TYR A 571 -36.20 24.14 16.19
CA TYR A 571 -35.17 23.11 16.36
C TYR A 571 -35.52 22.17 17.52
N VAL A 572 -35.92 22.73 18.66
CA VAL A 572 -36.27 21.97 19.86
C VAL A 572 -37.42 21.00 19.61
N LYS A 573 -38.47 21.41 18.87
CA LYS A 573 -39.58 20.50 18.50
C LYS A 573 -39.11 19.33 17.64
N LYS A 574 -38.21 19.57 16.68
CA LYS A 574 -37.62 18.50 15.86
C LYS A 574 -36.76 17.55 16.70
N PHE A 575 -35.97 18.10 17.62
CA PHE A 575 -35.17 17.32 18.56
C PHE A 575 -36.03 16.44 19.47
N ASP A 576 -37.11 16.98 20.03
CA ASP A 576 -38.04 16.20 20.87
C ASP A 576 -38.72 15.08 20.08
N ALA A 577 -39.18 15.35 18.86
CA ALA A 577 -39.78 14.33 18.01
C ALA A 577 -38.79 13.20 17.67
N ALA A 578 -37.52 13.55 17.43
CA ALA A 578 -36.48 12.56 17.22
C ALA A 578 -36.19 11.73 18.48
N LEU A 579 -36.19 12.34 19.67
CA LEU A 579 -36.06 11.62 20.93
C LEU A 579 -37.25 10.71 21.22
N GLU A 580 -38.48 11.14 20.93
CA GLU A 580 -39.67 10.31 21.09
C GLU A 580 -39.59 9.05 20.21
N GLN A 581 -39.18 9.20 18.94
CA GLN A 581 -38.95 8.07 18.05
C GLN A 581 -37.80 7.18 18.52
N PHE A 582 -36.70 7.77 18.99
CA PHE A 582 -35.57 7.03 19.52
C PHE A 582 -35.97 6.22 20.77
N ASP A 583 -36.69 6.83 21.71
CA ASP A 583 -37.13 6.17 22.93
C ASP A 583 -38.14 5.05 22.64
N ALA A 584 -39.07 5.28 21.69
CA ALA A 584 -40.01 4.26 21.22
C ALA A 584 -39.30 3.10 20.53
N TYR A 585 -38.24 3.39 19.77
CA TYR A 585 -37.41 2.37 19.13
C TYR A 585 -36.59 1.59 20.15
N ILE A 586 -35.88 2.25 21.06
CA ILE A 586 -34.97 1.58 22.01
C ILE A 586 -35.73 0.82 23.10
N ASN A 587 -36.89 1.32 23.52
CA ASN A 587 -37.71 0.72 24.58
C ASN A 587 -39.11 0.33 24.06
N PRO A 588 -39.21 -0.58 23.07
CA PRO A 588 -40.49 -0.98 22.54
C PRO A 588 -41.25 -1.83 23.56
N LYS A 589 -42.59 -1.80 23.51
CA LYS A 589 -43.41 -2.70 24.35
C LYS A 589 -43.21 -4.17 23.98
N THR A 590 -43.02 -4.45 22.69
CA THR A 590 -42.80 -5.78 22.12
C THR A 590 -42.15 -5.59 20.75
N THR A 591 -41.07 -6.33 20.46
CA THR A 591 -40.46 -6.40 19.13
C THR A 591 -41.01 -7.59 18.33
N TRP A 592 -40.70 -7.67 17.03
CA TRP A 592 -41.02 -8.85 16.23
C TRP A 592 -40.41 -10.12 16.83
N PHE A 593 -39.16 -10.04 17.30
CA PHE A 593 -38.48 -11.17 17.93
C PHE A 593 -39.14 -11.59 19.25
N ASP A 594 -39.53 -10.63 20.09
CA ASP A 594 -40.24 -10.92 21.35
C ASP A 594 -41.58 -11.64 21.10
N ALA A 595 -42.31 -11.22 20.06
CA ALA A 595 -43.60 -11.81 19.71
C ALA A 595 -43.44 -13.22 19.09
N THR A 596 -42.44 -13.39 18.23
CA THR A 596 -42.24 -14.62 17.45
C THR A 596 -41.49 -15.71 18.23
N TYR A 597 -40.50 -15.31 19.04
CA TYR A 597 -39.62 -16.21 19.79
C TYR A 597 -39.47 -15.79 21.26
N PRO A 598 -40.58 -15.71 22.03
CA PRO A 598 -40.57 -15.18 23.40
C PRO A 598 -39.65 -15.95 24.37
N TYR A 599 -39.39 -17.23 24.10
CA TYR A 599 -38.51 -18.09 24.90
C TYR A 599 -37.02 -17.92 24.59
N LEU A 600 -36.65 -17.14 23.56
CA LEU A 600 -35.27 -16.87 23.17
C LEU A 600 -34.82 -15.43 23.46
N LYS A 601 -35.70 -14.55 23.93
CA LYS A 601 -35.40 -13.12 24.12
C LYS A 601 -34.19 -12.85 25.05
N ASP A 602 -34.00 -13.71 26.06
CA ASP A 602 -32.90 -13.60 27.03
C ASP A 602 -31.68 -14.46 26.66
N HIS A 603 -31.60 -14.93 25.41
CA HIS A 603 -30.57 -15.84 24.92
C HIS A 603 -29.74 -15.20 23.80
N PRO A 604 -28.59 -14.59 24.12
CA PRO A 604 -27.82 -13.82 23.15
C PRO A 604 -27.30 -14.65 21.97
N ILE A 605 -27.21 -13.99 20.81
CA ILE A 605 -26.60 -14.48 19.59
C ILE A 605 -25.29 -13.71 19.38
N ALA A 606 -24.16 -14.41 19.32
CA ALA A 606 -22.89 -13.78 19.02
C ALA A 606 -22.56 -13.93 17.54
N TYR A 607 -22.40 -12.81 16.85
CA TYR A 607 -22.08 -12.72 15.43
C TYR A 607 -20.65 -12.23 15.26
N PHE A 608 -19.78 -13.12 14.77
CA PHE A 608 -18.38 -12.83 14.56
C PHE A 608 -18.14 -12.47 13.10
N SER A 609 -17.48 -11.33 12.87
CA SER A 609 -17.02 -10.93 11.55
C SER A 609 -15.73 -10.14 11.66
N ALA A 610 -14.88 -10.24 10.63
CA ALA A 610 -13.67 -9.44 10.55
C ALA A 610 -13.97 -7.96 10.33
N GLU A 611 -15.03 -7.61 9.59
CA GLU A 611 -15.33 -6.22 9.19
C GLU A 611 -16.83 -5.87 9.36
N PHE A 612 -17.11 -4.58 9.61
CA PHE A 612 -18.47 -4.03 9.75
C PHE A 612 -18.61 -2.68 9.02
N GLY A 613 -19.41 -2.65 7.96
CA GLY A 613 -19.72 -1.46 7.17
C GLY A 613 -20.98 -0.76 7.66
N LEU A 614 -20.83 0.10 8.68
CA LEU A 614 -21.98 0.69 9.37
C LEU A 614 -22.40 2.05 8.78
N HIS A 615 -21.45 2.97 8.69
CA HIS A 615 -21.66 4.35 8.25
C HIS A 615 -20.32 4.97 7.84
N GLN A 616 -20.35 5.99 6.98
CA GLN A 616 -19.15 6.68 6.48
C GLN A 616 -18.30 7.38 7.57
N CYS A 617 -18.84 7.59 8.77
CA CYS A 617 -18.10 8.12 9.92
C CYS A 617 -17.23 7.07 10.62
N LEU A 618 -17.35 5.80 10.23
CA LEU A 618 -16.61 4.64 10.73
C LEU A 618 -16.12 3.80 9.54
N PRO A 619 -15.07 4.24 8.83
CA PRO A 619 -14.58 3.58 7.61
C PRO A 619 -13.76 2.30 7.92
N ILE A 620 -14.31 1.39 8.73
CA ILE A 620 -13.63 0.19 9.27
C ILE A 620 -13.95 -1.10 8.48
N TYR A 621 -14.23 -0.96 7.18
CA TYR A 621 -14.61 -2.06 6.28
C TYR A 621 -13.94 -1.90 4.90
N SER A 622 -13.92 -2.96 4.10
CA SER A 622 -13.32 -2.99 2.76
C SER A 622 -14.33 -3.25 1.64
N GLY A 623 -15.37 -4.05 1.89
CA GLY A 623 -16.19 -4.56 0.79
C GLY A 623 -17.54 -5.13 1.21
N GLY A 624 -18.04 -6.04 0.37
CA GLY A 624 -19.40 -6.57 0.47
C GLY A 624 -19.68 -7.37 1.74
N LEU A 625 -18.69 -8.12 2.25
CA LEU A 625 -18.82 -8.88 3.49
C LEU A 625 -19.05 -7.96 4.69
N GLY A 626 -18.24 -6.90 4.82
CA GLY A 626 -18.41 -5.90 5.87
C GLY A 626 -19.73 -5.14 5.77
N ILE A 627 -20.15 -4.75 4.56
CA ILE A 627 -21.45 -4.12 4.37
C ILE A 627 -22.59 -5.07 4.79
N LEU A 628 -22.51 -6.35 4.45
CA LEU A 628 -23.48 -7.35 4.89
C LEU A 628 -23.50 -7.48 6.42
N SER A 629 -22.34 -7.58 7.08
CA SER A 629 -22.26 -7.59 8.55
C SER A 629 -22.92 -6.34 9.17
N GLY A 630 -22.75 -5.18 8.52
CA GLY A 630 -23.35 -3.92 8.91
C GLY A 630 -24.87 -3.88 8.71
N ASP A 631 -25.37 -4.46 7.63
CA ASP A 631 -26.81 -4.55 7.36
C ASP A 631 -27.47 -5.60 8.27
N HIS A 632 -26.82 -6.74 8.53
CA HIS A 632 -27.29 -7.74 9.50
C HIS A 632 -27.49 -7.18 10.90
N ILE A 633 -26.51 -6.44 11.45
CA ILE A 633 -26.64 -5.91 12.81
C ILE A 633 -27.73 -4.83 12.92
N LYS A 634 -27.97 -4.07 11.85
CA LYS A 634 -29.07 -3.09 11.80
C LYS A 634 -30.42 -3.78 11.71
N GLU A 635 -30.55 -4.78 10.84
CA GLU A 635 -31.80 -5.56 10.72
C GLU A 635 -32.08 -6.35 12.02
N ALA A 636 -31.05 -6.94 12.62
CA ALA A 636 -31.16 -7.60 13.91
C ALA A 636 -31.61 -6.61 15.01
N SER A 637 -31.12 -5.38 14.94
CA SER A 637 -31.58 -4.30 15.80
C SER A 637 -33.05 -3.98 15.56
N ASP A 638 -33.50 -3.79 14.31
CA ASP A 638 -34.88 -3.46 13.95
C ASP A 638 -35.88 -4.55 14.35
N LEU A 639 -35.53 -5.82 14.14
CA LEU A 639 -36.33 -6.98 14.54
C LEU A 639 -36.32 -7.25 16.06
N GLY A 640 -35.36 -6.69 16.79
CA GLY A 640 -35.23 -6.85 18.25
C GLY A 640 -34.53 -8.14 18.69
N LEU A 641 -33.64 -8.69 17.86
CA LEU A 641 -32.86 -9.88 18.24
C LEU A 641 -31.92 -9.53 19.41
N PRO A 642 -31.67 -10.47 20.35
CA PRO A 642 -30.61 -10.33 21.36
C PRO A 642 -29.22 -10.55 20.73
N PHE A 643 -28.88 -9.70 19.77
CA PHE A 643 -27.76 -9.84 18.85
C PHE A 643 -26.54 -9.04 19.31
N ILE A 644 -25.37 -9.66 19.24
CA ILE A 644 -24.10 -9.07 19.68
C ILE A 644 -23.05 -9.26 18.60
N GLY A 645 -22.57 -8.16 18.02
CA GLY A 645 -21.47 -8.19 17.06
C GLY A 645 -20.11 -8.26 17.76
N VAL A 646 -19.18 -9.03 17.20
CA VAL A 646 -17.78 -9.11 17.65
C VAL A 646 -16.84 -9.01 16.43
N GLY A 647 -15.86 -8.11 16.50
CA GLY A 647 -14.92 -7.87 15.39
C GLY A 647 -13.65 -7.12 15.79
N PHE A 648 -12.96 -6.57 14.80
CA PHE A 648 -11.82 -5.68 14.98
C PHE A 648 -12.20 -4.22 14.79
N LEU A 649 -11.53 -3.35 15.54
CA LEU A 649 -11.47 -1.94 15.22
C LEU A 649 -10.23 -1.74 14.36
N TYR A 650 -10.42 -1.37 13.09
CA TYR A 650 -9.32 -1.03 12.18
C TYR A 650 -9.22 0.49 12.04
N PRO A 651 -8.38 1.20 12.82
CA PRO A 651 -8.36 2.66 12.81
C PRO A 651 -7.96 3.22 11.45
N GLN A 652 -7.12 2.53 10.67
CA GLN A 652 -6.76 2.98 9.31
C GLN A 652 -7.71 2.46 8.23
N GLY A 653 -8.75 1.70 8.62
CA GLY A 653 -9.74 1.15 7.70
C GLY A 653 -9.14 0.27 6.62
N TYR A 654 -9.67 0.41 5.40
CA TYR A 654 -9.07 -0.18 4.20
C TYR A 654 -8.02 0.75 3.61
N PHE A 655 -8.42 1.85 2.97
CA PHE A 655 -7.60 3.02 2.59
C PHE A 655 -8.48 4.06 1.88
N THR A 656 -8.02 5.32 1.86
CA THR A 656 -8.53 6.38 0.98
C THR A 656 -7.86 6.26 -0.38
N GLN A 657 -8.66 6.12 -1.44
CA GLN A 657 -8.13 6.01 -2.80
C GLN A 657 -7.83 7.40 -3.34
N ARG A 658 -6.65 7.57 -3.95
CA ARG A 658 -6.37 8.69 -4.85
C ARG A 658 -5.96 8.22 -6.22
N LEU A 659 -6.36 8.96 -7.25
CA LEU A 659 -5.91 8.72 -8.62
C LEU A 659 -4.90 9.78 -9.02
N ASN A 660 -3.72 9.36 -9.44
CA ASN A 660 -2.74 10.30 -9.99
C ASN A 660 -3.07 10.69 -11.45
N ALA A 661 -2.23 11.54 -12.05
CA ALA A 661 -2.47 12.07 -13.40
C ALA A 661 -2.67 10.97 -14.47
N ASP A 662 -2.04 9.82 -14.32
CA ASP A 662 -2.15 8.68 -15.23
C ASP A 662 -3.39 7.80 -15.00
N GLY A 663 -4.17 8.09 -13.95
CA GLY A 663 -5.28 7.25 -13.49
C GLY A 663 -4.85 6.06 -12.64
N TRP A 664 -3.60 6.04 -12.16
CA TRP A 664 -3.12 4.98 -11.28
C TRP A 664 -3.59 5.19 -9.84
N GLN A 665 -4.02 4.11 -9.20
CA GLN A 665 -4.50 4.13 -7.83
C GLN A 665 -3.36 4.14 -6.80
N GLU A 666 -3.39 5.17 -5.96
CA GLU A 666 -2.61 5.34 -4.74
C GLU A 666 -3.50 5.09 -3.51
N ALA A 667 -2.90 4.54 -2.45
CA ALA A 667 -3.59 4.21 -1.21
C ALA A 667 -3.05 5.09 -0.08
N GLU A 668 -3.91 5.96 0.45
CA GLU A 668 -3.62 6.81 1.60
C GLU A 668 -4.26 6.20 2.86
N TYR A 669 -3.49 6.09 3.94
CA TYR A 669 -3.96 5.52 5.20
C TYR A 669 -4.06 6.62 6.26
N GLU A 670 -5.28 7.06 6.53
CA GLU A 670 -5.56 8.00 7.61
C GLU A 670 -6.04 7.23 8.85
N LYS A 671 -5.44 7.52 9.99
CA LYS A 671 -5.84 6.89 11.26
C LYS A 671 -7.08 7.58 11.82
N LEU A 672 -8.16 6.84 12.00
CA LEU A 672 -9.37 7.25 12.69
C LEU A 672 -9.02 7.68 14.11
N ASN A 673 -9.37 8.93 14.42
CA ASN A 673 -9.29 9.42 15.78
C ASN A 673 -10.50 8.91 16.58
N LEU A 674 -10.26 7.92 17.45
CA LEU A 674 -11.31 7.28 18.24
C LEU A 674 -12.00 8.22 19.21
N ALA A 675 -11.36 9.33 19.62
CA ALA A 675 -12.01 10.36 20.43
C ALA A 675 -13.12 11.11 19.68
N LEU A 676 -13.18 10.97 18.34
CA LEU A 676 -14.15 11.59 17.44
C LEU A 676 -15.09 10.58 16.79
N ALA A 677 -14.95 9.30 17.14
CA ALA A 677 -15.80 8.24 16.65
C ALA A 677 -16.97 8.00 17.63
N PRO A 678 -18.13 7.50 17.17
CA PRO A 678 -19.19 7.03 18.06
C PRO A 678 -18.83 5.67 18.69
N ALA A 679 -17.68 5.63 19.37
CA ALA A 679 -17.13 4.47 20.05
C ALA A 679 -16.85 4.84 21.50
N VAL A 680 -17.22 3.95 22.42
CA VAL A 680 -16.94 4.11 23.86
C VAL A 680 -16.18 2.90 24.38
N ALA A 681 -15.28 3.08 25.33
CA ALA A 681 -14.58 1.94 25.94
C ALA A 681 -15.59 0.99 26.58
N ALA A 682 -15.51 -0.30 26.24
CA ALA A 682 -16.36 -1.31 26.85
C ALA A 682 -15.95 -1.50 28.32
N LYS A 683 -16.93 -1.57 29.22
CA LYS A 683 -16.70 -1.68 30.66
C LYS A 683 -17.09 -3.07 31.16
N ASN A 684 -16.28 -3.63 32.05
CA ASN A 684 -16.63 -4.85 32.77
C ASN A 684 -17.65 -4.56 33.89
N ARG A 685 -18.05 -5.59 34.65
CA ARG A 685 -19.00 -5.46 35.77
C ARG A 685 -18.52 -4.53 36.89
N ASP A 686 -17.20 -4.30 36.99
CA ASP A 686 -16.58 -3.42 37.99
C ASP A 686 -16.38 -1.98 37.48
N GLY A 687 -16.88 -1.65 36.28
CA GLY A 687 -16.73 -0.34 35.67
C GLY A 687 -15.35 -0.04 35.06
N ARG A 688 -14.45 -1.03 34.98
CA ARG A 688 -13.11 -0.90 34.38
C ARG A 688 -13.15 -1.18 32.88
N ASP A 689 -12.25 -0.55 32.13
CA ASP A 689 -12.06 -0.84 30.70
C ASP A 689 -11.76 -2.34 30.51
N VAL A 690 -12.46 -2.96 29.55
CA VAL A 690 -12.18 -4.34 29.17
C VAL A 690 -10.94 -4.36 28.30
N ILE A 691 -9.91 -5.06 28.79
CA ILE A 691 -8.71 -5.41 28.05
C ILE A 691 -8.57 -6.93 28.14
N VAL A 692 -8.50 -7.59 26.99
CA VAL A 692 -8.32 -9.05 26.93
C VAL A 692 -6.89 -9.38 26.56
N GLU A 693 -6.33 -10.37 27.23
CA GLU A 693 -5.00 -10.91 26.92
C GLU A 693 -5.13 -12.11 25.99
N VAL A 694 -4.26 -12.17 24.99
CA VAL A 694 -4.10 -13.28 24.05
C VAL A 694 -2.63 -13.69 24.09
N GLU A 695 -2.38 -14.93 24.52
CA GLU A 695 -1.02 -15.47 24.63
C GLU A 695 -0.54 -15.95 23.26
N LEU A 696 0.58 -15.40 22.79
CA LEU A 696 1.28 -15.82 21.58
C LEU A 696 2.64 -16.44 21.97
N PRO A 697 3.32 -17.15 21.04
CA PRO A 697 4.62 -17.74 21.32
C PRO A 697 5.65 -16.69 21.76
N GLY A 698 6.08 -16.78 23.02
CA GLY A 698 7.10 -15.92 23.61
C GLY A 698 6.62 -14.53 24.05
N ARG A 699 5.32 -14.19 23.93
CA ARG A 699 4.78 -12.87 24.30
C ARG A 699 3.26 -12.84 24.41
N SER A 700 2.73 -11.87 25.14
CA SER A 700 1.29 -11.60 25.20
C SER A 700 0.91 -10.41 24.31
N VAL A 701 -0.26 -10.47 23.69
CA VAL A 701 -0.92 -9.34 23.02
C VAL A 701 -2.16 -8.98 23.80
N TYR A 702 -2.31 -7.70 24.11
CA TYR A 702 -3.45 -7.15 24.82
C TYR A 702 -4.37 -6.41 23.85
N ALA A 703 -5.66 -6.68 23.87
CA ALA A 703 -6.64 -5.96 23.05
C ALA A 703 -7.61 -5.19 23.93
N LYS A 704 -7.65 -3.86 23.78
CA LYS A 704 -8.67 -3.00 24.39
C LYS A 704 -9.97 -3.16 23.60
N VAL A 705 -11.10 -3.21 24.31
CA VAL A 705 -12.40 -3.40 23.69
C VAL A 705 -13.18 -2.09 23.65
N TRP A 706 -13.65 -1.75 22.46
CA TRP A 706 -14.55 -0.63 22.19
C TRP A 706 -15.96 -1.14 21.91
N ARG A 707 -16.97 -0.41 22.37
CA ARG A 707 -18.38 -0.64 22.08
C ARG A 707 -18.90 0.44 21.15
N ILE A 708 -19.51 0.02 20.05
CA ILE A 708 -20.32 0.86 19.16
C ILE A 708 -21.78 0.41 19.34
N GLN A 709 -22.69 1.35 19.56
CA GLN A 709 -24.10 1.04 19.69
C GLN A 709 -24.80 1.20 18.34
N VAL A 710 -25.39 0.11 17.83
CA VAL A 710 -26.11 0.08 16.55
C VAL A 710 -27.58 -0.16 16.83
N GLY A 711 -28.33 0.93 17.07
CA GLY A 711 -29.71 0.83 17.52
C GLY A 711 -29.78 0.13 18.88
N ARG A 712 -30.44 -1.03 18.94
CA ARG A 712 -30.55 -1.92 20.11
C ARG A 712 -29.35 -2.86 20.24
N ALA A 713 -28.68 -3.20 19.14
CA ALA A 713 -27.62 -4.20 19.12
C ALA A 713 -26.24 -3.59 19.46
N PRO A 714 -25.50 -4.13 20.45
CA PRO A 714 -24.12 -3.73 20.70
C PRO A 714 -23.13 -4.43 19.75
N LEU A 715 -22.12 -3.68 19.30
CA LEU A 715 -20.97 -4.18 18.57
C LEU A 715 -19.70 -3.97 19.40
N PHE A 716 -18.96 -5.05 19.67
CA PHE A 716 -17.69 -5.01 20.38
C PHE A 716 -16.51 -5.21 19.43
N LEU A 717 -15.59 -4.24 19.42
CA LEU A 717 -14.45 -4.20 18.53
C LEU A 717 -13.14 -4.19 19.32
N MET A 718 -12.22 -5.08 18.95
CA MET A 718 -10.90 -5.20 19.58
C MET A 718 -9.87 -4.30 18.91
N ASP A 719 -9.05 -3.64 19.71
CA ASP A 719 -7.99 -2.72 19.31
C ASP A 719 -6.67 -3.10 20.02
N THR A 720 -5.65 -3.42 19.24
CA THR A 720 -4.31 -3.78 19.77
C THR A 720 -3.38 -2.59 19.87
N ASP A 721 -3.78 -1.40 19.41
CA ASP A 721 -2.96 -0.19 19.50
C ASP A 721 -3.04 0.45 20.89
N ILE A 722 -2.44 -0.25 21.85
CA ILE A 722 -2.31 0.21 23.23
C ILE A 722 -0.88 0.12 23.72
N ASP A 723 -0.54 0.95 24.71
CA ASP A 723 0.85 1.08 25.16
C ASP A 723 1.47 -0.18 25.75
N ALA A 724 0.62 -1.10 26.25
CA ALA A 724 1.05 -2.40 26.76
C ALA A 724 1.64 -3.33 25.69
N ASN A 725 1.39 -3.07 24.40
CA ASN A 725 1.87 -3.90 23.29
C ASN A 725 3.14 -3.33 22.65
N ALA A 726 3.97 -4.22 22.10
CA ALA A 726 5.11 -3.85 21.27
C ALA A 726 4.64 -3.15 19.98
N PRO A 727 5.46 -2.28 19.35
CA PRO A 727 5.05 -1.54 18.15
C PRO A 727 4.50 -2.43 17.03
N ALA A 728 5.13 -3.58 16.77
CA ALA A 728 4.65 -4.53 15.75
C ALA A 728 3.27 -5.15 16.07
N ASP A 729 2.89 -5.23 17.34
CA ASP A 729 1.60 -5.77 17.79
C ASP A 729 0.47 -4.75 17.75
N ARG A 730 0.82 -3.48 17.94
CA ARG A 730 -0.12 -2.37 17.74
C ARG A 730 -0.63 -2.34 16.29
N GLU A 731 0.22 -2.73 15.34
CA GLU A 731 -0.14 -2.81 13.92
C GLU A 731 -1.09 -3.97 13.56
N LEU A 732 -1.31 -4.95 14.45
CA LEU A 732 -2.21 -6.10 14.18
C LEU A 732 -3.66 -5.66 13.92
N ALA A 733 -4.13 -4.62 14.62
CA ALA A 733 -5.44 -4.03 14.41
C ALA A 733 -5.38 -2.74 13.57
N ALA A 734 -4.23 -2.34 13.00
CA ALA A 734 -4.13 -1.08 12.28
C ALA A 734 -4.91 -1.09 10.96
N ARG A 735 -4.76 -2.15 10.16
CA ARG A 735 -5.29 -2.24 8.79
C ARG A 735 -6.06 -3.53 8.55
N LEU A 736 -7.15 -3.39 7.81
CA LEU A 736 -7.95 -4.50 7.34
C LEU A 736 -7.28 -5.19 6.14
N TYR A 737 -7.12 -6.51 6.22
CA TYR A 737 -6.46 -7.35 5.19
C TYR A 737 -4.99 -6.94 4.87
N GLY A 738 -4.25 -6.44 5.86
CA GLY A 738 -2.81 -6.17 5.75
C GLY A 738 -1.90 -7.33 6.22
N GLY A 739 -0.60 -7.23 5.97
CA GLY A 739 0.43 -8.18 6.45
C GLY A 739 0.63 -9.41 5.55
N ASN A 740 1.40 -10.41 6.04
CA ASN A 740 1.54 -11.73 5.40
C ASN A 740 0.58 -12.76 6.02
N ASN A 741 0.76 -14.02 5.62
CA ASN A 741 0.02 -15.16 6.15
C ASN A 741 0.15 -15.34 7.68
N GLU A 742 1.30 -15.03 8.27
CA GLU A 742 1.49 -15.10 9.72
C GLU A 742 0.75 -13.95 10.45
N THR A 743 0.85 -12.72 9.93
CA THR A 743 0.03 -11.59 10.43
C THR A 743 -1.45 -11.94 10.36
N ARG A 744 -1.89 -12.56 9.26
CA ARG A 744 -3.28 -12.99 9.08
C ARG A 744 -3.70 -14.02 10.12
N LEU A 745 -2.87 -15.04 10.36
CA LEU A 745 -3.10 -16.02 11.42
C LEU A 745 -3.25 -15.32 12.78
N ILE A 746 -2.36 -14.41 13.13
CA ILE A 746 -2.42 -13.70 14.42
C ILE A 746 -3.69 -12.84 14.52
N GLN A 747 -4.11 -12.17 13.44
CA GLN A 747 -5.37 -11.44 13.41
C GLN A 747 -6.55 -12.37 13.67
N GLU A 748 -6.64 -13.50 12.98
CA GLU A 748 -7.71 -14.48 13.19
C GLU A 748 -7.65 -15.10 14.60
N PHE A 749 -6.44 -15.25 15.15
CA PHE A 749 -6.23 -15.72 16.51
C PHE A 749 -6.80 -14.73 17.53
N VAL A 750 -6.48 -13.45 17.40
CA VAL A 750 -7.01 -12.39 18.26
C VAL A 750 -8.52 -12.23 18.07
N LEU A 751 -9.04 -12.31 16.84
CA LEU A 751 -10.48 -12.26 16.57
C LEU A 751 -11.24 -13.44 17.19
N GLY A 752 -10.78 -14.66 16.92
CA GLY A 752 -11.43 -15.89 17.36
C GLY A 752 -11.28 -16.13 18.86
N ILE A 753 -10.03 -16.24 19.35
CA ILE A 753 -9.73 -16.50 20.76
C ILE A 753 -10.06 -15.28 21.61
N GLY A 754 -9.55 -14.11 21.22
CA GLY A 754 -9.79 -12.86 21.95
C GLY A 754 -11.26 -12.50 21.99
N GLY A 755 -12.01 -12.66 20.88
CA GLY A 755 -13.43 -12.36 20.86
C GLY A 755 -14.28 -13.24 21.80
N VAL A 756 -13.94 -14.54 21.97
CA VAL A 756 -14.57 -15.37 23.02
C VAL A 756 -14.28 -14.81 24.41
N ARG A 757 -13.02 -14.43 24.67
CA ARG A 757 -12.60 -13.83 25.96
C ARG A 757 -13.28 -12.49 26.23
N VAL A 758 -13.51 -11.66 25.20
CA VAL A 758 -14.29 -10.41 25.32
C VAL A 758 -15.68 -10.70 25.85
N LEU A 759 -16.39 -11.67 25.27
CA LEU A 759 -17.74 -12.04 25.71
C LEU A 759 -17.73 -12.54 27.16
N ARG A 760 -16.72 -13.33 27.56
CA ARG A 760 -16.58 -13.78 28.95
C ARG A 760 -16.31 -12.63 29.92
N ALA A 761 -15.41 -11.70 29.57
CA ALA A 761 -15.09 -10.54 30.39
C ALA A 761 -16.30 -9.61 30.61
N LEU A 762 -17.20 -9.56 29.63
CA LEU A 762 -18.48 -8.85 29.71
C LEU A 762 -19.59 -9.65 30.42
N GLY A 763 -19.34 -10.92 30.74
CA GLY A 763 -20.33 -11.81 31.35
C GLY A 763 -21.47 -12.22 30.41
N ILE A 764 -21.20 -12.24 29.11
CA ILE A 764 -22.13 -12.62 28.04
C ILE A 764 -21.93 -14.10 27.71
N HIS A 765 -23.04 -14.84 27.69
CA HIS A 765 -23.08 -16.28 27.39
C HIS A 765 -24.01 -16.54 26.20
N PRO A 766 -23.50 -16.50 24.96
CA PRO A 766 -24.33 -16.69 23.78
C PRO A 766 -24.86 -18.12 23.68
N ARG A 767 -26.13 -18.25 23.29
CA ARG A 767 -26.79 -19.51 22.98
C ARG A 767 -26.48 -19.98 21.56
N ALA A 768 -26.30 -19.05 20.64
CA ALA A 768 -25.92 -19.29 19.25
C ALA A 768 -24.69 -18.46 18.88
N TRP A 769 -23.85 -19.04 18.02
CA TRP A 769 -22.60 -18.45 17.52
C TRP A 769 -22.62 -18.49 16.01
N HIS A 770 -22.59 -17.33 15.38
CA HIS A 770 -22.57 -17.19 13.93
C HIS A 770 -21.18 -16.75 13.49
N LEU A 771 -20.51 -17.60 12.70
CA LEU A 771 -19.25 -17.29 12.05
C LEU A 771 -19.53 -16.79 10.62
N ASN A 772 -19.26 -15.51 10.39
CA ASN A 772 -19.40 -14.88 9.09
C ASN A 772 -18.09 -15.01 8.31
N GLU A 773 -17.98 -16.03 7.46
CA GLU A 773 -16.74 -16.54 6.85
C GLU A 773 -15.74 -17.16 7.86
N GLY A 774 -14.70 -17.82 7.36
CA GLY A 774 -13.75 -18.60 8.18
C GLY A 774 -12.85 -17.79 9.13
N HIS A 775 -12.81 -16.47 9.03
CA HIS A 775 -11.84 -15.61 9.74
C HIS A 775 -11.90 -15.69 11.27
N SER A 776 -13.04 -16.10 11.82
CA SER A 776 -13.24 -16.23 13.27
C SER A 776 -13.28 -17.68 13.76
N SER A 777 -12.95 -18.66 12.91
CA SER A 777 -13.10 -20.09 13.26
C SER A 777 -12.26 -20.53 14.44
N PHE A 778 -11.20 -19.79 14.82
CA PHE A 778 -10.47 -20.07 16.06
C PHE A 778 -11.31 -19.86 17.33
N SER A 779 -12.46 -19.15 17.27
CA SER A 779 -13.41 -19.11 18.38
C SER A 779 -13.88 -20.51 18.79
N LEU A 780 -13.95 -21.44 17.85
CA LEU A 780 -14.35 -22.82 18.06
C LEU A 780 -13.30 -23.55 18.91
N ILE A 781 -12.01 -23.26 18.71
CA ILE A 781 -10.91 -23.83 19.47
C ILE A 781 -10.91 -23.31 20.91
N GLU A 782 -11.12 -22.01 21.13
CA GLU A 782 -11.21 -21.47 22.50
C GLU A 782 -12.42 -22.03 23.25
N ARG A 783 -13.58 -22.13 22.59
CA ARG A 783 -14.78 -22.74 23.20
C ARG A 783 -14.58 -24.23 23.51
N LEU A 784 -13.86 -24.94 22.66
CA LEU A 784 -13.51 -26.34 22.90
C LEU A 784 -12.60 -26.46 24.12
N ARG A 785 -11.60 -25.60 24.22
CA ARG A 785 -10.71 -25.50 25.39
C ARG A 785 -11.50 -25.23 26.67
N GLU A 786 -12.45 -24.31 26.65
CA GLU A 786 -13.31 -24.02 27.82
C GLU A 786 -14.09 -25.26 28.29
N HIS A 787 -14.71 -26.01 27.36
CA HIS A 787 -15.47 -27.20 27.70
C HIS A 787 -14.59 -28.35 28.21
N ILE A 788 -13.44 -28.58 27.60
CA ILE A 788 -12.49 -29.61 28.02
C ILE A 788 -11.90 -29.27 29.39
N HIS A 789 -11.56 -28.00 29.63
CA HIS A 789 -11.09 -27.54 30.94
C HIS A 789 -12.18 -27.68 32.03
N ALA A 790 -13.45 -27.55 31.66
CA ALA A 790 -14.59 -27.84 32.55
C ALA A 790 -14.86 -29.35 32.74
N GLY A 791 -14.03 -30.23 32.16
CA GLY A 791 -14.09 -31.68 32.37
C GLY A 791 -14.83 -32.48 31.28
N ALA A 792 -15.28 -31.85 30.18
CA ALA A 792 -15.89 -32.58 29.08
C ALA A 792 -14.85 -33.35 28.25
N LYS A 793 -15.25 -34.49 27.68
CA LYS A 793 -14.43 -35.18 26.67
C LYS A 793 -14.45 -34.40 25.36
N PHE A 794 -13.42 -34.58 24.52
CA PHE A 794 -13.29 -33.89 23.24
C PHE A 794 -14.55 -34.04 22.37
N ASP A 795 -15.05 -35.26 22.17
CA ASP A 795 -16.23 -35.50 21.32
C ASP A 795 -17.51 -34.88 21.90
N GLU A 796 -17.69 -34.93 23.22
CA GLU A 796 -18.83 -34.28 23.89
C GLU A 796 -18.77 -32.75 23.76
N ALA A 797 -17.59 -32.17 23.90
CA ALA A 797 -17.36 -30.74 23.74
C ALA A 797 -17.57 -30.30 22.27
N ARG A 798 -17.09 -31.13 21.32
CA ARG A 798 -17.30 -30.92 19.88
C ARG A 798 -18.78 -30.91 19.52
N GLU A 799 -19.57 -31.88 19.99
CA GLU A 799 -21.01 -31.92 19.71
C GLU A 799 -21.77 -30.72 20.33
N LYS A 800 -21.37 -30.27 21.52
CA LYS A 800 -21.93 -29.02 22.11
C LYS A 800 -21.64 -27.78 21.27
N ILE A 801 -20.42 -27.67 20.76
CA ILE A 801 -20.02 -26.57 19.86
C ILE A 801 -20.80 -26.67 18.56
N ARG A 802 -20.90 -27.87 17.98
CA ARG A 802 -21.67 -28.15 16.78
C ARG A 802 -23.12 -27.72 16.92
N ALA A 803 -23.80 -28.12 18.01
CA ALA A 803 -25.20 -27.78 18.24
C ALA A 803 -25.50 -26.27 18.40
N SER A 804 -24.49 -25.43 18.61
CA SER A 804 -24.65 -24.00 18.89
C SER A 804 -23.95 -23.10 17.87
N THR A 805 -23.43 -23.64 16.77
CA THR A 805 -22.64 -22.90 15.78
C THR A 805 -23.29 -22.93 14.41
N VAL A 806 -23.42 -21.74 13.81
CA VAL A 806 -23.84 -21.49 12.43
C VAL A 806 -22.65 -20.92 11.66
N PHE A 807 -22.41 -21.44 10.47
CA PHE A 807 -21.33 -20.98 9.58
C PHE A 807 -21.89 -20.52 8.24
N THR A 808 -21.56 -19.29 7.82
CA THR A 808 -21.88 -18.81 6.48
C THR A 808 -20.60 -18.64 5.68
N THR A 809 -20.58 -19.18 4.46
CA THR A 809 -19.46 -19.00 3.52
C THR A 809 -19.85 -18.08 2.38
N HIS A 810 -18.95 -17.17 2.00
CA HIS A 810 -19.18 -16.12 0.99
C HIS A 810 -18.29 -16.29 -0.24
N THR A 811 -17.41 -17.29 -0.23
CA THR A 811 -16.33 -17.43 -1.20
C THR A 811 -16.66 -18.52 -2.22
N PRO A 812 -16.79 -18.18 -3.53
CA PRO A 812 -17.18 -19.15 -4.56
C PRO A 812 -15.98 -19.94 -5.13
N VAL A 813 -14.76 -19.70 -4.64
CA VAL A 813 -13.52 -20.33 -5.13
C VAL A 813 -12.63 -20.83 -4.00
N ALA A 814 -12.12 -22.06 -4.13
CA ALA A 814 -11.31 -22.69 -3.09
C ALA A 814 -10.06 -21.87 -2.68
N ALA A 815 -9.46 -21.14 -3.63
CA ALA A 815 -8.28 -20.30 -3.39
C ALA A 815 -8.56 -19.05 -2.54
N GLY A 816 -9.84 -18.69 -2.31
CA GLY A 816 -10.21 -17.52 -1.50
C GLY A 816 -10.37 -17.79 -0.01
N HIS A 817 -10.20 -19.03 0.44
CA HIS A 817 -10.34 -19.41 1.85
C HIS A 817 -8.99 -19.39 2.57
N ASP A 818 -8.95 -18.79 3.76
CA ASP A 818 -7.74 -18.74 4.60
C ASP A 818 -7.29 -20.16 5.01
N ALA A 819 -6.00 -20.44 4.80
CA ALA A 819 -5.35 -21.70 5.16
C ALA A 819 -3.90 -21.48 5.61
N PHE A 820 -3.50 -22.16 6.69
CA PHE A 820 -2.21 -21.96 7.35
C PHE A 820 -1.33 -23.20 7.27
N SER A 821 -0.01 -23.00 7.18
CA SER A 821 0.92 -24.11 7.08
C SER A 821 1.05 -24.89 8.41
N PRO A 822 1.47 -26.16 8.38
CA PRO A 822 1.73 -26.94 9.60
C PRO A 822 2.68 -26.24 10.56
N GLU A 823 3.73 -25.59 10.05
CA GLU A 823 4.75 -24.92 10.85
C GLU A 823 4.17 -23.73 11.63
N LEU A 824 3.28 -22.96 10.98
CA LEU A 824 2.56 -21.88 11.64
C LEU A 824 1.60 -22.41 12.72
N MET A 825 0.87 -23.48 12.42
CA MET A 825 -0.03 -24.09 13.40
C MET A 825 0.72 -24.66 14.60
N ASP A 826 1.88 -25.29 14.39
CA ASP A 826 2.74 -25.77 15.46
C ASP A 826 3.22 -24.65 16.37
N LYS A 827 3.70 -23.57 15.75
CA LYS A 827 4.21 -22.39 16.44
C LYS A 827 3.13 -21.80 17.37
N TYR A 828 1.92 -21.54 16.85
CA TYR A 828 0.89 -20.80 17.59
C TYR A 828 -0.06 -21.67 18.41
N PHE A 829 -0.31 -22.92 18.00
CA PHE A 829 -1.30 -23.79 18.64
C PHE A 829 -0.69 -25.02 19.32
N GLY A 830 0.64 -25.18 19.37
CA GLY A 830 1.28 -26.30 20.08
C GLY A 830 0.91 -26.40 21.57
N ASN A 831 0.62 -25.28 22.24
CA ASN A 831 0.08 -25.28 23.61
C ASN A 831 -1.40 -25.65 23.63
N PHE A 832 -2.19 -25.12 22.70
CA PHE A 832 -3.62 -25.43 22.58
C PHE A 832 -3.86 -26.92 22.32
N ALA A 833 -3.11 -27.56 21.42
CA ALA A 833 -3.23 -29.00 21.17
C ALA A 833 -3.12 -29.82 22.47
N ARG A 834 -2.17 -29.47 23.34
CA ARG A 834 -2.00 -30.11 24.67
C ARG A 834 -3.18 -29.82 25.60
N GLN A 835 -3.68 -28.58 25.64
CA GLN A 835 -4.85 -28.21 26.45
C GLN A 835 -6.15 -28.90 26.00
N LEU A 836 -6.21 -29.31 24.73
CA LEU A 836 -7.32 -30.08 24.16
C LEU A 836 -7.15 -31.59 24.31
N ASN A 837 -6.06 -32.06 24.93
CA ASN A 837 -5.68 -33.46 25.04
C ASN A 837 -5.53 -34.15 23.67
N LEU A 838 -5.00 -33.45 22.68
CA LEU A 838 -4.74 -33.96 21.33
C LEU A 838 -3.24 -34.05 21.03
N SER A 839 -2.86 -35.04 20.23
CA SER A 839 -1.55 -35.03 19.57
C SER A 839 -1.48 -33.90 18.52
N ARG A 840 -0.25 -33.55 18.10
CA ARG A 840 -0.02 -32.58 17.02
C ARG A 840 -0.79 -32.96 15.75
N GLU A 841 -0.70 -34.23 15.35
CA GLU A 841 -1.37 -34.75 14.15
C GLU A 841 -2.89 -34.67 14.30
N GLN A 842 -3.44 -35.10 15.44
CA GLN A 842 -4.87 -35.04 15.73
C GLN A 842 -5.41 -33.60 15.71
N PHE A 843 -4.64 -32.64 16.23
CA PHE A 843 -5.00 -31.23 16.20
C PHE A 843 -4.99 -30.68 14.76
N PHE A 844 -3.94 -30.94 14.00
CA PHE A 844 -3.84 -30.48 12.62
C PHE A 844 -4.95 -31.09 11.75
N ASP A 845 -5.25 -32.36 11.97
CA ASP A 845 -6.32 -33.10 11.30
C ASP A 845 -7.71 -32.61 11.63
N LEU A 846 -7.91 -31.69 12.59
CA LEU A 846 -9.19 -31.02 12.79
C LEU A 846 -9.61 -30.21 11.56
N ALA A 847 -8.66 -29.66 10.80
CA ALA A 847 -8.91 -28.75 9.70
C ALA A 847 -8.04 -28.98 8.46
N ASN A 848 -7.33 -30.11 8.40
CA ASN A 848 -6.44 -30.44 7.29
C ASN A 848 -7.18 -30.49 5.94
N HIS A 849 -6.67 -29.73 4.98
CA HIS A 849 -7.05 -29.75 3.57
C HIS A 849 -5.79 -29.55 2.72
N ASN A 850 -5.45 -30.55 1.90
CA ASN A 850 -4.27 -30.52 1.02
C ASN A 850 -2.96 -30.14 1.73
N GLY A 851 -2.78 -30.57 2.98
CA GLY A 851 -1.56 -30.30 3.76
C GLY A 851 -1.52 -28.93 4.45
N ALA A 852 -2.61 -28.17 4.43
CA ALA A 852 -2.77 -26.91 5.16
C ALA A 852 -3.96 -26.97 6.14
N PHE A 853 -3.91 -26.17 7.19
CA PHE A 853 -4.98 -26.01 8.16
C PHE A 853 -6.00 -25.00 7.65
N SER A 854 -7.13 -25.46 7.12
CA SER A 854 -8.14 -24.63 6.47
C SER A 854 -9.21 -24.14 7.45
N MET A 855 -9.39 -22.83 7.52
CA MET A 855 -10.35 -22.21 8.44
C MET A 855 -11.81 -22.48 8.09
N THR A 856 -12.09 -22.71 6.81
CA THR A 856 -13.42 -23.12 6.33
C THR A 856 -13.70 -24.58 6.65
N VAL A 857 -12.71 -25.47 6.53
CA VAL A 857 -12.86 -26.87 6.95
C VAL A 857 -13.07 -26.98 8.45
N LEU A 858 -12.33 -26.19 9.24
CA LEU A 858 -12.55 -26.10 10.69
C LEU A 858 -14.01 -25.70 11.00
N ALA A 859 -14.52 -24.64 10.36
CA ALA A 859 -15.89 -24.18 10.55
C ALA A 859 -16.92 -25.25 10.16
N LEU A 860 -16.82 -25.84 8.97
CA LEU A 860 -17.77 -26.84 8.46
C LEU A 860 -17.83 -28.10 9.34
N ARG A 861 -16.71 -28.53 9.91
CA ARG A 861 -16.65 -29.71 10.79
C ARG A 861 -17.25 -29.47 12.18
N PHE A 862 -17.26 -28.23 12.64
CA PHE A 862 -17.70 -27.82 13.97
C PHE A 862 -18.99 -27.00 13.97
N ALA A 863 -19.59 -26.69 12.81
CA ALA A 863 -20.89 -26.05 12.69
C ALA A 863 -22.02 -27.07 12.56
N GLY A 864 -23.12 -26.83 13.26
CA GLY A 864 -24.34 -27.64 13.18
C GLY A 864 -25.20 -27.27 11.98
N ALA A 865 -25.11 -26.03 11.53
CA ALA A 865 -25.72 -25.52 10.31
C ALA A 865 -24.71 -24.73 9.48
N ALA A 866 -24.73 -24.91 8.16
CA ALA A 866 -23.90 -24.16 7.23
C ALA A 866 -24.71 -23.72 6.01
N ASN A 867 -24.42 -22.52 5.49
CA ASN A 867 -25.11 -21.99 4.31
C ASN A 867 -24.18 -21.20 3.37
N GLY A 868 -24.46 -21.29 2.07
CA GLY A 868 -24.05 -20.29 1.08
C GLY A 868 -25.00 -19.07 1.10
N VAL A 869 -24.72 -18.10 0.23
CA VAL A 869 -25.32 -16.75 0.29
C VAL A 869 -26.24 -16.41 -0.89
N SER A 870 -26.51 -17.40 -1.72
CA SER A 870 -27.51 -17.45 -2.81
C SER A 870 -27.76 -18.92 -3.14
N GLU A 871 -28.84 -19.22 -3.85
CA GLU A 871 -29.19 -20.57 -4.28
C GLU A 871 -28.04 -21.22 -5.08
N LEU A 872 -27.54 -20.50 -6.11
CA LEU A 872 -26.44 -20.97 -6.96
C LEU A 872 -25.14 -21.12 -6.15
N HIS A 873 -24.86 -20.20 -5.22
CA HIS A 873 -23.69 -20.33 -4.35
C HIS A 873 -23.78 -21.52 -3.41
N GLY A 874 -24.99 -21.86 -2.93
CA GLY A 874 -25.22 -23.09 -2.18
C GLY A 874 -24.84 -24.33 -2.99
N GLN A 875 -25.21 -24.38 -4.27
CA GLN A 875 -24.82 -25.47 -5.18
C GLN A 875 -23.30 -25.52 -5.37
N VAL A 876 -22.66 -24.38 -5.67
CA VAL A 876 -21.19 -24.28 -5.83
C VAL A 876 -20.46 -24.72 -4.56
N SER A 877 -20.95 -24.31 -3.38
CA SER A 877 -20.37 -24.67 -2.08
C SER A 877 -20.49 -26.17 -1.79
N ARG A 878 -21.66 -26.77 -2.06
CA ARG A 878 -21.87 -28.22 -1.90
C ARG A 878 -20.91 -29.02 -2.77
N LYS A 879 -20.75 -28.63 -4.04
CA LYS A 879 -19.79 -29.24 -4.96
C LYS A 879 -18.34 -29.11 -4.47
N MET A 880 -17.96 -27.91 -4.02
CA MET A 880 -16.60 -27.64 -3.55
C MET A 880 -16.22 -28.47 -2.32
N TRP A 881 -17.16 -28.66 -1.39
CA TRP A 881 -16.92 -29.29 -0.09
C TRP A 881 -17.47 -30.72 0.03
N GLN A 882 -17.95 -31.32 -1.07
CA GLN A 882 -18.52 -32.68 -1.06
C GLN A 882 -17.56 -33.72 -0.47
N TRP A 883 -16.26 -33.57 -0.68
CA TRP A 883 -15.23 -34.48 -0.17
C TRP A 883 -15.20 -34.59 1.37
N LEU A 884 -15.71 -33.59 2.11
CA LEU A 884 -15.89 -33.67 3.57
C LEU A 884 -17.01 -34.63 3.98
N PHE A 885 -17.87 -35.03 3.04
CA PHE A 885 -19.04 -35.87 3.22
C PHE A 885 -19.03 -37.02 2.19
N PRO A 886 -18.02 -37.91 2.21
CA PRO A 886 -17.77 -38.87 1.14
C PRO A 886 -18.91 -39.85 0.88
N HIS A 887 -19.80 -40.06 1.86
CA HIS A 887 -20.97 -40.94 1.76
C HIS A 887 -22.24 -40.21 1.32
N ARG A 888 -22.15 -38.93 0.98
CA ARG A 888 -23.29 -38.11 0.54
C ARG A 888 -23.13 -37.71 -0.91
N ALA A 889 -24.22 -37.78 -1.67
CA ALA A 889 -24.27 -37.14 -2.98
C ALA A 889 -24.15 -35.62 -2.81
N GLU A 890 -23.74 -34.92 -3.88
CA GLU A 890 -23.57 -33.46 -3.86
C GLU A 890 -24.81 -32.72 -3.33
N ASN A 891 -26.01 -33.20 -3.65
CA ASN A 891 -27.29 -32.63 -3.19
C ASN A 891 -27.62 -32.89 -1.71
N ASP A 892 -26.98 -33.87 -1.08
CA ASP A 892 -27.20 -34.24 0.32
C ASP A 892 -26.14 -33.64 1.27
N VAL A 893 -25.12 -32.97 0.72
CA VAL A 893 -24.12 -32.22 1.49
C VAL A 893 -24.87 -31.17 2.33
N PRO A 894 -24.67 -31.12 3.67
CA PRO A 894 -25.46 -30.29 4.59
C PRO A 894 -25.02 -28.81 4.57
N ILE A 895 -24.94 -28.23 3.38
CA ILE A 895 -24.68 -26.81 3.14
C ILE A 895 -25.90 -26.28 2.38
N GLY A 896 -26.74 -25.52 3.08
CA GLY A 896 -27.92 -24.87 2.51
C GLY A 896 -27.57 -23.55 1.83
N HIS A 897 -28.58 -22.69 1.64
CA HIS A 897 -28.37 -21.29 1.29
C HIS A 897 -29.34 -20.40 2.05
N VAL A 898 -28.90 -19.18 2.33
CA VAL A 898 -29.74 -18.06 2.75
C VAL A 898 -29.29 -16.90 1.88
N THR A 899 -30.15 -16.48 0.97
CA THR A 899 -29.82 -15.40 0.03
C THR A 899 -29.63 -14.11 0.81
N ASN A 900 -28.53 -13.41 0.56
CA ASN A 900 -28.25 -12.15 1.25
C ASN A 900 -29.38 -11.14 1.01
N GLY A 901 -29.50 -10.19 1.94
CA GLY A 901 -30.33 -9.01 1.80
C GLY A 901 -29.55 -7.74 2.14
N VAL A 902 -30.22 -6.60 1.98
CA VAL A 902 -29.72 -5.28 2.36
C VAL A 902 -30.67 -4.63 3.35
N HIS A 903 -30.13 -3.81 4.25
CA HIS A 903 -30.96 -3.07 5.18
C HIS A 903 -31.69 -1.93 4.47
N THR A 904 -32.97 -2.12 4.15
CA THR A 904 -33.76 -1.23 3.28
C THR A 904 -33.63 0.25 3.68
N LEU A 905 -33.84 0.60 4.95
CA LEU A 905 -33.79 1.98 5.42
C LEU A 905 -32.38 2.60 5.40
N THR A 906 -31.32 1.80 5.30
CA THR A 906 -29.94 2.32 5.14
C THR A 906 -29.73 2.87 3.73
N TRP A 907 -30.33 2.22 2.73
CA TRP A 907 -30.07 2.40 1.31
C TRP A 907 -31.18 3.16 0.58
N LEU A 908 -32.41 3.14 1.10
CA LEU A 908 -33.53 3.92 0.61
C LEU A 908 -33.24 5.42 0.71
N ALA A 909 -33.49 6.15 -0.38
CA ALA A 909 -33.36 7.60 -0.38
C ALA A 909 -34.39 8.25 0.57
N PRO A 910 -34.01 9.28 1.34
CA PRO A 910 -34.95 10.03 2.19
C PRO A 910 -36.17 10.58 1.43
N GLU A 911 -35.99 10.93 0.15
CA GLU A 911 -37.06 11.42 -0.72
C GLU A 911 -38.08 10.32 -1.02
N TYR A 912 -37.62 9.11 -1.34
CA TYR A 912 -38.51 7.96 -1.52
C TYR A 912 -39.18 7.57 -0.20
N HIS A 913 -38.45 7.62 0.92
CA HIS A 913 -39.07 7.41 2.23
C HIS A 913 -40.19 8.42 2.49
N ALA A 914 -39.96 9.71 2.24
CA ALA A 914 -40.99 10.75 2.40
C ALA A 914 -42.16 10.55 1.44
N LEU A 915 -41.91 10.05 0.23
CA LEU A 915 -42.96 9.69 -0.71
C LEU A 915 -43.78 8.50 -0.19
N PHE A 916 -43.14 7.44 0.29
CA PHE A 916 -43.82 6.26 0.82
C PHE A 916 -44.67 6.60 2.04
N GLU A 917 -44.23 7.47 2.94
CA GLU A 917 -45.04 7.97 4.07
C GLU A 917 -46.41 8.54 3.66
N ASN A 918 -46.53 9.11 2.45
CA ASN A 918 -47.77 9.70 1.97
C ASN A 918 -48.76 8.67 1.40
N TYR A 919 -48.30 7.49 0.96
CA TYR A 919 -49.11 6.53 0.22
C TYR A 919 -49.19 5.14 0.86
N PHE A 920 -48.15 4.73 1.58
CA PHE A 920 -48.06 3.44 2.24
C PHE A 920 -48.86 3.46 3.54
N PRO A 921 -49.33 2.29 4.02
CA PRO A 921 -49.98 2.21 5.32
C PRO A 921 -49.01 2.65 6.44
N ARG A 922 -49.55 3.22 7.52
CA ARG A 922 -48.74 3.56 8.71
C ARG A 922 -47.97 2.34 9.22
N GLY A 923 -46.72 2.55 9.64
CA GLY A 923 -45.85 1.47 10.13
C GLY A 923 -45.48 0.46 9.04
N TRP A 924 -45.32 0.91 7.80
CA TRP A 924 -44.89 0.05 6.69
C TRP A 924 -43.44 -0.40 6.85
N GLN A 925 -42.60 0.38 7.55
CA GLN A 925 -41.20 0.05 7.82
C GLN A 925 -41.04 -1.23 8.64
N ASP A 926 -42.04 -1.58 9.45
CA ASP A 926 -42.01 -2.76 10.31
C ASP A 926 -42.57 -4.01 9.60
N ARG A 927 -43.00 -3.87 8.32
CA ARG A 927 -43.69 -4.91 7.53
C ARG A 927 -43.15 -5.00 6.10
N LEU A 928 -41.84 -4.84 5.95
CA LEU A 928 -41.18 -4.84 4.64
C LEU A 928 -41.26 -6.19 3.91
N ASP A 929 -41.47 -7.27 4.64
CA ASP A 929 -41.65 -8.64 4.16
C ASP A 929 -43.08 -8.96 3.72
N ASP A 930 -44.05 -8.08 4.02
CA ASP A 930 -45.45 -8.22 3.60
C ASP A 930 -45.63 -7.64 2.18
N PRO A 931 -45.88 -8.47 1.15
CA PRO A 931 -46.04 -7.99 -0.23
C PRO A 931 -47.20 -7.00 -0.38
N THR A 932 -48.22 -7.08 0.47
CA THR A 932 -49.41 -6.21 0.39
C THR A 932 -49.12 -4.76 0.77
N VAL A 933 -48.04 -4.51 1.53
CA VAL A 933 -47.55 -3.17 1.81
C VAL A 933 -47.05 -2.52 0.53
N TRP A 934 -46.38 -3.28 -0.33
CA TRP A 934 -45.77 -2.81 -1.57
C TRP A 934 -46.79 -2.59 -2.71
N ASP A 935 -48.00 -3.17 -2.64
CA ASP A 935 -49.12 -2.84 -3.54
C ASP A 935 -49.47 -1.34 -3.52
N ALA A 936 -49.11 -0.63 -2.44
CA ALA A 936 -49.26 0.82 -2.34
C ALA A 936 -48.39 1.59 -3.34
N ILE A 937 -47.34 0.98 -3.91
CA ILE A 937 -46.54 1.60 -4.98
C ILE A 937 -47.45 2.00 -6.14
N GLU A 938 -48.42 1.18 -6.54
CA GLU A 938 -49.38 1.46 -7.63
C GLU A 938 -50.24 2.71 -7.41
N LYS A 939 -50.31 3.23 -6.17
CA LYS A 939 -51.07 4.44 -5.83
C LYS A 939 -50.27 5.73 -6.01
N ILE A 940 -48.95 5.63 -6.14
CA ILE A 940 -48.06 6.79 -6.28
C ILE A 940 -48.18 7.34 -7.72
N PRO A 941 -48.45 8.65 -7.92
CA PRO A 941 -48.44 9.23 -9.26
C PRO A 941 -47.08 9.07 -9.96
N ASP A 942 -47.09 8.71 -11.25
CA ASP A 942 -45.87 8.47 -12.03
C ASP A 942 -44.96 9.71 -12.11
N ASP A 943 -45.56 10.90 -12.20
CA ASP A 943 -44.85 12.17 -12.21
C ASP A 943 -44.13 12.45 -10.88
N ALA A 944 -44.69 12.02 -9.76
CA ALA A 944 -44.05 12.12 -8.44
C ALA A 944 -42.84 11.16 -8.32
N LEU A 945 -42.98 9.92 -8.81
CA LEU A 945 -41.85 8.97 -8.87
C LEU A 945 -40.73 9.50 -9.77
N TRP A 946 -41.08 9.98 -10.96
CA TRP A 946 -40.10 10.50 -11.92
C TRP A 946 -39.40 11.75 -11.41
N ALA A 947 -40.14 12.69 -10.82
CA ALA A 947 -39.57 13.90 -10.24
C ALA A 947 -38.60 13.57 -9.09
N THR A 948 -38.95 12.58 -8.26
CA THR A 948 -38.09 12.08 -7.18
C THR A 948 -36.79 11.48 -7.75
N HIS A 949 -36.89 10.58 -8.72
CA HIS A 949 -35.73 10.02 -9.42
C HIS A 949 -34.84 11.11 -10.05
N CYS A 950 -35.43 12.07 -10.76
CA CYS A 950 -34.70 13.17 -11.38
C CYS A 950 -33.96 14.02 -10.35
N ALA A 951 -34.54 14.27 -9.17
CA ALA A 951 -33.90 15.00 -8.08
C ALA A 951 -32.70 14.22 -7.51
N LEU A 952 -32.83 12.90 -7.31
CA LEU A 952 -31.74 12.05 -6.84
C LEU A 952 -30.60 11.97 -7.86
N LYS A 953 -30.96 11.83 -9.14
CA LYS A 953 -30.02 11.88 -10.25
C LYS A 953 -29.26 13.21 -10.29
N ALA A 954 -29.93 14.35 -10.09
CA ALA A 954 -29.27 15.65 -10.03
C ALA A 954 -28.23 15.73 -8.90
N ARG A 955 -28.54 15.21 -7.71
CA ARG A 955 -27.58 15.13 -6.58
C ARG A 955 -26.40 14.20 -6.85
N LEU A 956 -26.62 13.10 -7.54
CA LEU A 956 -25.53 12.25 -8.00
C LEU A 956 -24.58 13.06 -8.90
N PHE A 957 -25.08 13.89 -9.82
CA PHE A 957 -24.22 14.73 -10.64
C PHE A 957 -23.47 15.80 -9.86
N GLU A 958 -24.03 16.33 -8.77
CA GLU A 958 -23.30 17.23 -7.87
C GLU A 958 -22.09 16.51 -7.26
N LEU A 959 -22.28 15.28 -6.76
CA LEU A 959 -21.18 14.45 -6.24
C LEU A 959 -20.15 14.11 -7.33
N VAL A 960 -20.60 13.74 -8.54
CA VAL A 960 -19.71 13.42 -9.67
C VAL A 960 -18.85 14.64 -10.02
N ARG A 961 -19.43 15.84 -10.05
CA ARG A 961 -18.67 17.08 -10.28
C ARG A 961 -17.66 17.37 -9.17
N GLU A 962 -18.01 17.10 -7.91
CA GLU A 962 -17.09 17.23 -6.77
C GLU A 962 -15.90 16.26 -6.88
N ARG A 963 -16.15 15.00 -7.28
CA ARG A 963 -15.20 13.88 -7.12
C ARG A 963 -14.47 13.42 -8.39
N ALA A 964 -14.95 13.75 -9.59
CA ALA A 964 -14.39 13.25 -10.86
C ALA A 964 -13.66 14.33 -11.70
N GLY A 965 -13.55 15.57 -11.21
CA GLY A 965 -12.72 16.64 -11.81
C GLY A 965 -13.12 17.03 -13.24
N GLU A 966 -12.14 17.28 -14.12
CA GLU A 966 -12.35 17.76 -15.50
C GLU A 966 -13.06 16.76 -16.44
N THR A 967 -13.14 15.47 -16.07
CA THR A 967 -13.76 14.42 -16.92
C THR A 967 -15.29 14.55 -17.05
N VAL A 968 -15.90 15.45 -16.28
CA VAL A 968 -17.35 15.61 -16.12
C VAL A 968 -17.98 16.57 -17.14
N ALA A 969 -17.16 17.35 -17.87
CA ALA A 969 -17.61 18.49 -18.68
C ALA A 969 -18.61 18.16 -19.82
N GLY A 970 -18.77 16.88 -20.19
CA GLY A 970 -19.72 16.44 -21.23
C GLY A 970 -20.90 15.60 -20.74
N LEU A 971 -20.98 15.26 -19.45
CA LEU A 971 -22.09 14.47 -18.92
C LEU A 971 -23.39 15.30 -18.91
N ARG A 972 -24.51 14.66 -19.24
CA ARG A 972 -25.82 15.30 -19.30
C ARG A 972 -26.80 14.65 -18.34
N SER A 973 -27.56 15.45 -17.62
CA SER A 973 -28.57 14.97 -16.68
C SER A 973 -29.77 14.30 -17.36
N ASP A 974 -30.04 14.62 -18.63
CA ASP A 974 -31.13 14.04 -19.42
C ASP A 974 -30.76 12.75 -20.16
N ALA A 975 -29.48 12.37 -20.17
CA ALA A 975 -28.98 11.17 -20.82
C ALA A 975 -29.13 9.92 -19.92
N LEU A 976 -29.36 8.76 -20.54
CA LEU A 976 -29.39 7.46 -19.85
C LEU A 976 -28.05 7.23 -19.13
N THR A 977 -28.11 7.09 -17.81
CA THR A 977 -26.94 6.95 -16.92
C THR A 977 -26.89 5.57 -16.30
N LEU A 978 -25.85 4.83 -16.65
CA LEU A 978 -25.58 3.49 -16.13
C LEU A 978 -24.60 3.58 -14.94
N GLY A 979 -24.90 2.89 -13.85
CA GLY A 979 -24.04 2.81 -12.67
C GLY A 979 -23.25 1.50 -12.61
N PHE A 980 -21.96 1.59 -12.32
CA PHE A 980 -21.11 0.44 -12.02
C PHE A 980 -20.18 0.77 -10.85
N ALA A 981 -20.32 0.10 -9.70
CA ALA A 981 -19.32 0.23 -8.63
C ALA A 981 -19.04 -1.04 -7.85
N ARG A 982 -17.77 -1.47 -7.87
CA ARG A 982 -17.32 -2.78 -7.35
C ARG A 982 -15.83 -2.75 -6.98
N ARG A 983 -15.37 -3.74 -6.21
CA ARG A 983 -13.92 -4.00 -6.07
C ARG A 983 -13.37 -4.43 -7.43
N PHE A 984 -12.28 -3.81 -7.88
CA PHE A 984 -11.61 -4.17 -9.13
C PHE A 984 -10.77 -5.43 -8.91
N ALA A 985 -11.15 -6.51 -9.60
CA ALA A 985 -10.46 -7.80 -9.62
C ALA A 985 -10.73 -8.47 -10.99
N THR A 986 -9.84 -9.37 -11.42
CA THR A 986 -9.87 -9.98 -12.76
C THR A 986 -11.19 -10.67 -13.10
N TYR A 987 -11.82 -11.39 -12.17
CA TYR A 987 -13.08 -12.10 -12.39
C TYR A 987 -14.33 -11.20 -12.44
N LYS A 988 -14.24 -9.93 -12.00
CA LYS A 988 -15.36 -8.97 -12.01
C LYS A 988 -15.56 -8.29 -13.38
N ARG A 989 -14.65 -8.52 -14.34
CA ARG A 989 -14.77 -8.14 -15.75
C ARG A 989 -15.17 -6.67 -16.03
N ALA A 990 -14.60 -5.72 -15.28
CA ALA A 990 -14.86 -4.29 -15.47
C ALA A 990 -14.59 -3.80 -16.91
N VAL A 991 -13.66 -4.46 -17.63
CA VAL A 991 -13.31 -4.12 -19.02
C VAL A 991 -14.11 -4.84 -20.09
N LEU A 992 -15.07 -5.72 -19.74
CA LEU A 992 -15.86 -6.50 -20.71
C LEU A 992 -16.53 -5.61 -21.77
N MET A 993 -17.07 -4.47 -21.33
CA MET A 993 -17.76 -3.51 -22.19
C MET A 993 -16.85 -2.73 -23.13
N PHE A 994 -15.52 -2.84 -22.98
CA PHE A 994 -14.53 -2.23 -23.87
C PHE A 994 -14.00 -3.22 -24.92
N ARG A 995 -14.56 -4.43 -25.00
CA ARG A 995 -14.14 -5.44 -26.00
C ARG A 995 -14.37 -4.98 -27.45
N ASP A 996 -15.41 -4.19 -27.69
CA ASP A 996 -15.71 -3.54 -28.98
C ASP A 996 -15.92 -2.03 -28.74
N VAL A 997 -14.79 -1.31 -28.65
CA VAL A 997 -14.79 0.13 -28.34
C VAL A 997 -15.54 0.94 -29.40
N GLU A 998 -15.52 0.53 -30.66
CA GLU A 998 -16.19 1.28 -31.73
C GLU A 998 -17.70 1.13 -31.68
N ARG A 999 -18.22 -0.08 -31.38
CA ARG A 999 -19.64 -0.26 -31.08
C ARG A 999 -20.05 0.47 -29.82
N LEU A 1000 -19.24 0.44 -28.76
CA LEU A 1000 -19.51 1.20 -27.54
C LEU A 1000 -19.61 2.71 -27.84
N LYS A 1001 -18.66 3.29 -28.59
CA LYS A 1001 -18.70 4.70 -29.01
C LYS A 1001 -19.97 5.05 -29.75
N ARG A 1002 -20.44 4.18 -30.67
CA ARG A 1002 -21.71 4.40 -31.40
C ARG A 1002 -22.91 4.42 -30.47
N ILE A 1003 -22.96 3.51 -29.49
CA ILE A 1003 -24.05 3.45 -28.50
C ILE A 1003 -24.03 4.69 -27.61
N LEU A 1004 -22.88 5.03 -27.02
CA LEU A 1004 -22.77 6.16 -26.09
C LEU A 1004 -23.06 7.51 -26.75
N ASN A 1005 -22.73 7.68 -28.04
CA ASN A 1005 -22.92 8.92 -28.79
C ASN A 1005 -24.09 8.90 -29.76
N HIS A 1006 -25.05 7.97 -29.60
CA HIS A 1006 -26.24 7.97 -30.44
C HIS A 1006 -26.93 9.36 -30.37
N PRO A 1007 -27.25 10.00 -31.52
CA PRO A 1007 -27.72 11.39 -31.55
C PRO A 1007 -28.99 11.60 -30.72
N ASP A 1008 -29.95 10.69 -30.86
CA ASP A 1008 -31.25 10.79 -30.17
C ASP A 1008 -31.31 10.01 -28.85
N ARG A 1009 -30.34 9.13 -28.59
CA ARG A 1009 -30.38 8.17 -27.48
C ARG A 1009 -29.03 8.03 -26.78
N PRO A 1010 -28.40 9.13 -26.33
CA PRO A 1010 -27.06 9.07 -25.76
C PRO A 1010 -27.03 8.22 -24.49
N VAL A 1011 -25.91 7.57 -24.23
CA VAL A 1011 -25.73 6.76 -23.02
C VAL A 1011 -24.44 7.20 -22.34
N GLN A 1012 -24.44 7.19 -21.01
CA GLN A 1012 -23.27 7.50 -20.20
C GLN A 1012 -23.11 6.50 -19.05
N ILE A 1013 -21.86 6.29 -18.61
CA ILE A 1013 -21.49 5.27 -17.64
C ILE A 1013 -20.68 5.90 -16.51
N LEU A 1014 -21.12 5.69 -15.28
CA LEU A 1014 -20.43 6.09 -14.06
C LEU A 1014 -19.78 4.89 -13.41
N PHE A 1015 -18.46 4.92 -13.29
CA PHE A 1015 -17.66 3.91 -12.63
C PHE A 1015 -17.20 4.36 -11.26
N SER A 1016 -17.08 3.45 -10.31
CA SER A 1016 -16.38 3.70 -9.05
C SER A 1016 -15.87 2.38 -8.46
N GLY A 1017 -14.84 2.43 -7.63
CA GLY A 1017 -14.34 1.24 -6.95
C GLY A 1017 -12.85 1.27 -6.65
N LYS A 1018 -12.42 0.33 -5.81
CA LYS A 1018 -11.04 0.22 -5.33
C LYS A 1018 -10.43 -1.11 -5.77
N ALA A 1019 -9.17 -1.09 -6.17
CA ALA A 1019 -8.34 -2.29 -6.32
C ALA A 1019 -7.58 -2.56 -5.01
N HIS A 1020 -7.17 -3.80 -4.73
CA HIS A 1020 -6.32 -4.04 -3.57
C HIS A 1020 -4.95 -3.36 -3.74
N PRO A 1021 -4.32 -2.80 -2.69
CA PRO A 1021 -3.03 -2.11 -2.84
C PRO A 1021 -1.92 -2.99 -3.45
N ALA A 1022 -1.97 -4.30 -3.21
CA ALA A 1022 -1.09 -5.31 -3.81
C ALA A 1022 -1.60 -5.91 -5.14
N ASP A 1023 -2.83 -5.63 -5.58
CA ASP A 1023 -3.41 -6.15 -6.83
C ASP A 1023 -3.13 -5.19 -7.99
N ASN A 1024 -1.90 -5.28 -8.52
CA ASN A 1024 -1.48 -4.49 -9.68
C ASN A 1024 -2.38 -4.71 -10.91
N PRO A 1025 -2.83 -5.95 -11.26
CA PRO A 1025 -3.82 -6.14 -12.31
C PRO A 1025 -5.12 -5.35 -12.08
N GLY A 1026 -5.65 -5.35 -10.86
CA GLY A 1026 -6.81 -4.55 -10.48
C GLY A 1026 -6.59 -3.04 -10.68
N LYS A 1027 -5.41 -2.53 -10.29
CA LYS A 1027 -5.03 -1.13 -10.49
C LYS A 1027 -4.87 -0.76 -11.97
N GLU A 1028 -4.32 -1.67 -12.77
CA GLU A 1028 -4.19 -1.47 -14.22
C GLU A 1028 -5.56 -1.41 -14.89
N PHE A 1029 -6.58 -2.14 -14.42
CA PHE A 1029 -7.95 -1.97 -14.92
C PHE A 1029 -8.53 -0.59 -14.62
N ILE A 1030 -8.30 -0.06 -13.41
CA ILE A 1030 -8.72 1.31 -13.06
C ILE A 1030 -8.02 2.31 -13.97
N ARG A 1031 -6.70 2.17 -14.14
CA ARG A 1031 -5.90 3.02 -15.02
C ARG A 1031 -6.42 2.99 -16.46
N ALA A 1032 -6.61 1.79 -17.03
CA ALA A 1032 -7.12 1.61 -18.38
C ALA A 1032 -8.50 2.22 -18.56
N LEU A 1033 -9.37 2.14 -17.56
CA LEU A 1033 -10.70 2.73 -17.57
C LEU A 1033 -10.64 4.27 -17.54
N VAL A 1034 -9.82 4.84 -16.66
CA VAL A 1034 -9.61 6.31 -16.57
C VAL A 1034 -8.98 6.85 -17.85
N GLN A 1035 -8.08 6.10 -18.48
CA GLN A 1035 -7.53 6.46 -19.78
C GLN A 1035 -8.57 6.35 -20.89
N SER A 1036 -9.39 5.29 -20.88
CA SER A 1036 -10.47 5.08 -21.84
C SER A 1036 -11.53 6.19 -21.76
N SER A 1037 -11.84 6.69 -20.56
CA SER A 1037 -12.78 7.80 -20.38
C SER A 1037 -12.27 9.13 -20.95
N ARG A 1038 -10.95 9.26 -21.17
CA ARG A 1038 -10.32 10.43 -21.81
C ARG A 1038 -10.16 10.29 -23.32
N MET A 1039 -10.48 9.13 -23.91
CA MET A 1039 -10.34 8.91 -25.34
C MET A 1039 -11.37 9.74 -26.15
N PRO A 1040 -10.98 10.26 -27.34
CA PRO A 1040 -11.92 10.89 -28.25
C PRO A 1040 -13.11 9.98 -28.56
N GLY A 1041 -14.33 10.52 -28.42
CA GLY A 1041 -15.58 9.77 -28.57
C GLY A 1041 -16.07 9.04 -27.31
N LEU A 1042 -15.27 8.94 -26.23
CA LEU A 1042 -15.74 8.45 -24.92
C LEU A 1042 -15.72 9.55 -23.85
N GLN A 1043 -14.91 10.59 -24.05
CA GLN A 1043 -14.88 11.78 -23.22
C GLN A 1043 -16.27 12.40 -23.09
N GLY A 1044 -16.66 12.71 -21.85
CA GLY A 1044 -17.99 13.24 -21.55
C GLY A 1044 -19.13 12.21 -21.62
N ARG A 1045 -18.81 10.92 -21.81
CA ARG A 1045 -19.77 9.80 -21.71
C ARG A 1045 -19.42 8.83 -20.60
N ILE A 1046 -18.14 8.75 -20.22
CA ILE A 1046 -17.68 7.87 -19.15
C ILE A 1046 -17.01 8.74 -18.08
N ALA A 1047 -17.32 8.49 -16.81
CA ALA A 1047 -16.64 9.11 -15.68
C ALA A 1047 -16.28 8.07 -14.62
N PHE A 1048 -15.14 8.26 -13.96
CA PHE A 1048 -14.72 7.47 -12.81
C PHE A 1048 -14.78 8.33 -11.55
N ILE A 1049 -15.54 7.89 -10.56
CA ILE A 1049 -15.71 8.56 -9.27
C ILE A 1049 -14.69 7.96 -8.30
N GLU A 1050 -13.75 8.79 -7.86
CA GLU A 1050 -12.70 8.43 -6.92
C GLU A 1050 -13.26 8.12 -5.52
N ASP A 1051 -12.58 7.22 -4.81
CA ASP A 1051 -12.77 6.90 -3.39
C ASP A 1051 -14.15 6.32 -3.04
N TYR A 1052 -14.49 5.20 -3.70
CA TYR A 1052 -15.73 4.47 -3.41
C TYR A 1052 -15.86 4.08 -1.93
N ASP A 1053 -16.92 4.58 -1.30
CA ASP A 1053 -17.32 4.30 0.07
C ASP A 1053 -18.86 4.24 0.21
N ILE A 1054 -19.41 4.15 1.44
CA ILE A 1054 -20.86 4.14 1.68
C ILE A 1054 -21.55 5.43 1.17
N LYS A 1055 -20.89 6.60 1.25
CA LYS A 1055 -21.47 7.87 0.77
C LYS A 1055 -21.60 7.82 -0.75
N VAL A 1056 -20.54 7.47 -1.46
CA VAL A 1056 -20.55 7.34 -2.93
C VAL A 1056 -21.53 6.25 -3.36
N ALA A 1057 -21.54 5.11 -2.68
CA ALA A 1057 -22.48 4.01 -2.95
C ALA A 1057 -23.94 4.47 -2.88
N ARG A 1058 -24.33 5.22 -1.84
CA ARG A 1058 -25.69 5.76 -1.69
C ARG A 1058 -26.09 6.65 -2.87
N HIS A 1059 -25.25 7.62 -3.25
CA HIS A 1059 -25.57 8.52 -4.36
C HIS A 1059 -25.69 7.77 -5.68
N LEU A 1060 -24.83 6.78 -5.91
CA LEU A 1060 -24.87 5.94 -7.11
C LEU A 1060 -26.17 5.11 -7.16
N VAL A 1061 -26.44 4.28 -6.15
CA VAL A 1061 -27.61 3.38 -6.17
C VAL A 1061 -28.95 4.12 -6.11
N GLN A 1062 -28.96 5.38 -5.64
CA GLN A 1062 -30.15 6.23 -5.58
C GLN A 1062 -30.37 7.06 -6.85
N GLY A 1063 -29.32 7.36 -7.63
CA GLY A 1063 -29.36 8.38 -8.68
C GLY A 1063 -29.12 7.88 -10.11
N VAL A 1064 -28.65 6.65 -10.32
CA VAL A 1064 -28.46 6.10 -11.67
C VAL A 1064 -29.78 5.58 -12.24
N ASP A 1065 -29.92 5.58 -13.57
CA ASP A 1065 -31.14 5.07 -14.21
C ASP A 1065 -31.14 3.53 -14.29
N VAL A 1066 -29.98 2.90 -14.49
CA VAL A 1066 -29.84 1.43 -14.56
C VAL A 1066 -28.56 1.01 -13.84
N TRP A 1067 -28.64 -0.04 -13.03
CA TRP A 1067 -27.49 -0.60 -12.30
C TRP A 1067 -26.89 -1.81 -13.04
N ILE A 1068 -25.58 -1.80 -13.30
CA ILE A 1068 -24.90 -2.86 -14.07
C ILE A 1068 -24.09 -3.78 -13.16
N ASN A 1069 -24.20 -5.10 -13.38
CA ASN A 1069 -23.29 -6.09 -12.82
C ASN A 1069 -22.93 -7.18 -13.85
N ASN A 1070 -21.65 -7.33 -14.19
CA ASN A 1070 -21.20 -8.31 -15.19
C ASN A 1070 -20.10 -9.29 -14.71
N PRO A 1071 -20.17 -9.82 -13.47
CA PRO A 1071 -19.17 -10.78 -13.00
C PRO A 1071 -19.19 -12.05 -13.84
N ARG A 1072 -18.07 -12.78 -13.87
CA ARG A 1072 -18.03 -14.08 -14.54
C ARG A 1072 -18.84 -15.10 -13.73
N ARG A 1073 -19.83 -15.75 -14.36
CA ARG A 1073 -20.61 -16.84 -13.73
C ARG A 1073 -19.75 -18.11 -13.59
N PRO A 1074 -19.81 -18.87 -12.47
CA PRO A 1074 -20.58 -18.64 -11.24
C PRO A 1074 -19.72 -18.05 -10.09
N LEU A 1075 -18.91 -17.02 -10.38
CA LEU A 1075 -17.92 -16.47 -9.46
C LEU A 1075 -18.45 -15.28 -8.64
N GLU A 1076 -19.71 -14.89 -8.79
CA GLU A 1076 -20.41 -14.01 -7.86
C GLU A 1076 -21.24 -14.84 -6.88
N ALA A 1077 -20.82 -14.87 -5.61
CA ALA A 1077 -21.56 -15.63 -4.59
C ALA A 1077 -22.97 -15.07 -4.35
N SER A 1078 -23.16 -13.75 -4.41
CA SER A 1078 -24.48 -13.10 -4.23
C SER A 1078 -24.50 -11.75 -4.95
N GLY A 1079 -23.97 -10.68 -4.33
CA GLY A 1079 -23.81 -9.36 -4.95
C GLY A 1079 -24.88 -8.34 -4.59
N THR A 1080 -24.92 -7.90 -3.33
CA THR A 1080 -25.97 -7.02 -2.77
C THR A 1080 -26.09 -5.62 -3.36
N SER A 1081 -25.17 -5.17 -4.22
CA SER A 1081 -25.24 -3.82 -4.81
C SER A 1081 -26.47 -3.61 -5.69
N GLY A 1082 -26.91 -4.65 -6.40
CA GLY A 1082 -28.12 -4.59 -7.22
C GLY A 1082 -29.39 -4.47 -6.39
N GLU A 1083 -29.46 -5.12 -5.22
CA GLU A 1083 -30.57 -5.00 -4.28
C GLU A 1083 -30.72 -3.56 -3.76
N LYS A 1084 -29.60 -2.87 -3.50
CA LYS A 1084 -29.57 -1.46 -3.07
C LYS A 1084 -30.08 -0.50 -4.14
N ALA A 1085 -29.84 -0.82 -5.41
CA ALA A 1085 -30.38 -0.08 -6.53
C ALA A 1085 -31.89 -0.32 -6.68
N SER A 1086 -32.33 -1.59 -6.53
CA SER A 1086 -33.74 -1.97 -6.62
C SER A 1086 -34.62 -1.25 -5.60
N VAL A 1087 -34.18 -1.10 -4.34
CA VAL A 1087 -34.97 -0.38 -3.31
C VAL A 1087 -35.17 1.11 -3.64
N ASN A 1088 -34.41 1.67 -4.58
CA ASN A 1088 -34.55 3.04 -5.08
C ASN A 1088 -35.19 3.11 -6.47
N GLY A 1089 -35.75 2.01 -6.96
CA GLY A 1089 -36.45 1.97 -8.25
C GLY A 1089 -35.53 1.94 -9.48
N ALA A 1090 -34.22 1.69 -9.32
CA ALA A 1090 -33.29 1.53 -10.44
C ALA A 1090 -33.29 0.07 -10.94
N PRO A 1091 -33.70 -0.22 -12.20
CA PRO A 1091 -33.65 -1.57 -12.75
C PRO A 1091 -32.23 -2.12 -12.85
N ASN A 1092 -32.10 -3.45 -12.78
CA ASN A 1092 -30.81 -4.12 -12.92
C ASN A 1092 -30.55 -4.57 -14.36
N PHE A 1093 -29.30 -4.44 -14.80
CA PHE A 1093 -28.79 -5.05 -16.03
C PHE A 1093 -27.59 -5.93 -15.67
N SER A 1094 -27.83 -7.24 -15.49
CA SER A 1094 -26.88 -8.12 -14.81
C SER A 1094 -26.79 -9.52 -15.39
N VAL A 1095 -25.63 -10.14 -15.27
CA VAL A 1095 -25.43 -11.58 -15.53
C VAL A 1095 -26.27 -12.41 -14.56
N LEU A 1096 -26.83 -13.54 -15.02
CA LEU A 1096 -27.62 -14.50 -14.24
C LEU A 1096 -26.72 -15.33 -13.30
N ASP A 1097 -26.15 -14.66 -12.31
CA ASP A 1097 -25.29 -15.18 -11.26
C ASP A 1097 -25.65 -14.55 -9.91
N GLY A 1098 -25.20 -15.17 -8.81
CA GLY A 1098 -25.49 -14.70 -7.45
C GLY A 1098 -27.00 -14.53 -7.18
N TRP A 1099 -27.39 -13.46 -6.47
CA TRP A 1099 -28.79 -13.20 -6.12
C TRP A 1099 -29.67 -12.88 -7.34
N TRP A 1100 -29.07 -12.32 -8.40
CA TRP A 1100 -29.83 -11.85 -9.56
C TRP A 1100 -30.50 -13.01 -10.29
N ARG A 1101 -29.91 -14.21 -10.28
CA ARG A 1101 -30.53 -15.41 -10.83
C ARG A 1101 -31.88 -15.74 -10.16
N GLU A 1102 -31.98 -15.53 -8.85
CA GLU A 1102 -33.21 -15.77 -8.06
C GLU A 1102 -34.19 -14.59 -8.19
N GLY A 1103 -33.65 -13.37 -8.20
CA GLY A 1103 -34.45 -12.15 -8.23
C GLY A 1103 -34.94 -11.75 -9.63
N PHE A 1104 -34.34 -12.24 -10.72
CA PHE A 1104 -34.65 -11.79 -12.08
C PHE A 1104 -36.02 -12.26 -12.54
N ILE A 1105 -36.85 -11.29 -12.94
CA ILE A 1105 -38.14 -11.52 -13.58
C ILE A 1105 -38.08 -10.86 -14.95
N ALA A 1106 -37.97 -11.68 -15.99
CA ALA A 1106 -37.62 -11.25 -17.34
C ALA A 1106 -38.47 -10.11 -17.91
N ILE A 1107 -39.71 -9.97 -17.42
CA ILE A 1107 -40.70 -8.99 -17.89
C ILE A 1107 -40.77 -7.70 -17.06
N SER A 1108 -40.23 -7.65 -15.83
CA SER A 1108 -40.65 -6.61 -14.88
C SER A 1108 -39.56 -5.87 -14.11
N ASN A 1109 -38.34 -6.42 -13.95
CA ASN A 1109 -37.36 -5.79 -13.04
C ASN A 1109 -35.96 -5.56 -13.63
N GLY A 1110 -35.79 -5.78 -14.93
CA GLY A 1110 -34.56 -5.42 -15.65
C GLY A 1110 -34.20 -6.33 -16.81
N TRP A 1111 -32.90 -6.52 -17.01
CA TRP A 1111 -32.33 -7.25 -18.14
C TRP A 1111 -31.20 -8.20 -17.71
N ALA A 1112 -31.13 -9.34 -18.39
CA ALA A 1112 -30.05 -10.30 -18.24
C ALA A 1112 -28.90 -10.02 -19.21
N ILE A 1113 -27.67 -10.28 -18.79
CA ILE A 1113 -26.48 -10.36 -19.66
C ILE A 1113 -26.13 -11.84 -19.81
N GLY A 1114 -26.16 -12.36 -21.03
CA GLY A 1114 -25.88 -13.77 -21.33
C GLY A 1114 -27.02 -14.73 -20.95
N GLU A 1115 -26.68 -16.02 -20.84
CA GLU A 1115 -27.62 -17.13 -20.59
C GLU A 1115 -27.36 -17.80 -19.23
N ASP A 1116 -28.40 -18.39 -18.60
CA ASP A 1116 -28.26 -19.21 -17.39
C ASP A 1116 -27.70 -20.61 -17.72
N ARG A 1117 -26.43 -20.65 -18.17
CA ARG A 1117 -25.74 -21.90 -18.49
C ARG A 1117 -24.30 -21.91 -17.99
N ALA A 1118 -23.77 -23.11 -17.81
CA ALA A 1118 -22.33 -23.31 -17.61
C ALA A 1118 -21.58 -23.16 -18.94
N TRP A 1119 -20.34 -22.70 -18.86
CA TRP A 1119 -19.45 -22.55 -20.01
C TRP A 1119 -18.15 -23.29 -19.76
N ASP A 1120 -17.66 -24.03 -20.75
CA ASP A 1120 -16.38 -24.76 -20.65
C ASP A 1120 -15.17 -23.84 -20.85
N ASN A 1121 -15.36 -22.72 -21.56
CA ASN A 1121 -14.31 -21.77 -21.90
C ASN A 1121 -14.70 -20.34 -21.48
N ALA A 1122 -13.85 -19.73 -20.66
CA ALA A 1122 -14.02 -18.37 -20.18
C ALA A 1122 -14.05 -17.33 -21.32
N ASP A 1123 -13.23 -17.48 -22.36
CA ASP A 1123 -13.21 -16.53 -23.48
C ASP A 1123 -14.47 -16.59 -24.32
N ALA A 1124 -15.07 -17.79 -24.44
CA ALA A 1124 -16.34 -17.99 -25.14
C ALA A 1124 -17.50 -17.34 -24.38
N GLN A 1125 -17.52 -17.49 -23.05
CA GLN A 1125 -18.46 -16.78 -22.20
C GLN A 1125 -18.30 -15.26 -22.31
N ASP A 1126 -17.07 -14.75 -22.22
CA ASP A 1126 -16.81 -13.31 -22.31
C ASP A 1126 -17.22 -12.74 -23.68
N ALA A 1127 -17.05 -13.51 -24.77
CA ALA A 1127 -17.51 -13.08 -26.10
C ALA A 1127 -19.04 -13.02 -26.19
N ALA A 1128 -19.73 -14.04 -25.67
CA ALA A 1128 -21.19 -14.11 -25.69
C ALA A 1128 -21.84 -13.06 -24.77
N ASP A 1129 -21.30 -12.89 -23.56
CA ASP A 1129 -21.78 -11.89 -22.60
C ASP A 1129 -21.56 -10.47 -23.13
N ALA A 1130 -20.44 -10.20 -23.82
CA ALA A 1130 -20.20 -8.90 -24.45
C ALA A 1130 -21.20 -8.62 -25.59
N GLU A 1131 -21.48 -9.59 -26.46
CA GLU A 1131 -22.48 -9.41 -27.52
C GLU A 1131 -23.87 -9.19 -26.95
N SER A 1132 -24.28 -10.00 -25.95
CA SER A 1132 -25.54 -9.81 -25.23
C SER A 1132 -25.61 -8.43 -24.59
N PHE A 1133 -24.53 -7.97 -23.95
CA PHE A 1133 -24.46 -6.64 -23.36
C PHE A 1133 -24.74 -5.53 -24.39
N TYR A 1134 -24.04 -5.53 -25.53
CA TYR A 1134 -24.23 -4.50 -26.55
C TYR A 1134 -25.62 -4.59 -27.19
N ALA A 1135 -26.08 -5.79 -27.54
CA ALA A 1135 -27.36 -5.99 -28.20
C ALA A 1135 -28.53 -5.54 -27.31
N THR A 1136 -28.52 -5.91 -26.03
CA THR A 1136 -29.57 -5.52 -25.07
C THR A 1136 -29.51 -4.03 -24.77
N LEU A 1137 -28.32 -3.43 -24.63
CA LEU A 1137 -28.20 -1.99 -24.43
C LEU A 1137 -28.72 -1.17 -25.63
N GLU A 1138 -28.40 -1.62 -26.85
CA GLU A 1138 -28.75 -0.94 -28.11
C GLU A 1138 -30.22 -1.13 -28.52
N ARG A 1139 -30.79 -2.33 -28.30
CA ARG A 1139 -32.11 -2.71 -28.81
C ARG A 1139 -33.22 -2.67 -27.76
N GLU A 1140 -32.86 -2.73 -26.48
CA GLU A 1140 -33.84 -2.73 -25.38
C GLU A 1140 -33.62 -1.54 -24.45
N VAL A 1141 -32.54 -1.51 -23.67
CA VAL A 1141 -32.37 -0.56 -22.56
C VAL A 1141 -32.43 0.91 -23.00
N ALA A 1142 -31.62 1.31 -23.99
CA ALA A 1142 -31.62 2.70 -24.46
C ALA A 1142 -32.93 3.08 -25.17
N PRO A 1143 -33.46 2.31 -26.14
CA PRO A 1143 -34.77 2.59 -26.71
C PRO A 1143 -35.87 2.75 -25.65
N TYR A 1144 -35.88 1.89 -24.64
CA TYR A 1144 -36.88 1.90 -23.57
C TYR A 1144 -36.80 3.15 -22.68
N TYR A 1145 -35.59 3.58 -22.34
CA TYR A 1145 -35.40 4.84 -21.62
C TYR A 1145 -35.94 6.02 -22.43
N TYR A 1146 -35.64 6.10 -23.73
CA TYR A 1146 -35.99 7.26 -24.56
C TYR A 1146 -37.39 7.24 -25.18
N SER A 1147 -38.11 6.12 -25.15
CA SER A 1147 -39.53 6.05 -25.50
C SER A 1147 -40.45 6.61 -24.40
N ARG A 1148 -39.90 6.96 -23.24
CA ARG A 1148 -40.65 7.54 -22.12
C ARG A 1148 -41.34 8.86 -22.50
N ASP A 1149 -42.53 9.08 -21.93
CA ASP A 1149 -43.18 10.39 -21.97
C ASP A 1149 -42.51 11.37 -20.98
N ALA A 1150 -43.03 12.60 -20.90
CA ALA A 1150 -42.52 13.62 -19.98
C ALA A 1150 -42.61 13.21 -18.50
N TYR A 1151 -43.40 12.17 -18.18
CA TYR A 1151 -43.65 11.65 -16.84
C TYR A 1151 -42.91 10.33 -16.57
N GLY A 1152 -42.09 9.85 -17.52
CA GLY A 1152 -41.29 8.65 -17.33
C GLY A 1152 -42.06 7.32 -17.35
N ARG A 1153 -43.37 7.31 -17.70
CA ARG A 1153 -44.30 6.20 -17.37
C ARG A 1153 -43.83 4.82 -17.82
N LEU A 1154 -43.40 4.72 -19.08
CA LEU A 1154 -42.95 3.45 -19.64
C LEU A 1154 -41.73 2.91 -18.89
N PHE A 1155 -40.76 3.76 -18.56
CA PHE A 1155 -39.54 3.36 -17.86
C PHE A 1155 -39.75 2.98 -16.39
N ILE A 1156 -40.68 3.65 -15.69
CA ILE A 1156 -40.87 3.51 -14.24
C ILE A 1156 -41.76 2.32 -13.86
N ARG A 1157 -42.87 2.11 -14.58
CA ARG A 1157 -43.94 1.19 -14.14
C ARG A 1157 -43.88 -0.20 -14.73
N ASN A 1158 -43.21 -0.39 -15.88
CA ASN A 1158 -43.39 -1.64 -16.61
C ASN A 1158 -42.32 -1.90 -17.67
N PRO A 1159 -41.12 -2.43 -17.36
CA PRO A 1159 -40.04 -2.44 -18.32
C PRO A 1159 -40.27 -3.24 -19.62
N LYS A 1160 -41.28 -4.13 -19.73
CA LYS A 1160 -41.50 -4.95 -20.96
C LYS A 1160 -42.93 -5.37 -21.32
N SER A 1161 -44.01 -5.07 -20.58
CA SER A 1161 -45.31 -5.73 -20.82
C SER A 1161 -46.23 -5.11 -21.90
N GLU A 1162 -45.79 -4.10 -22.65
CA GLU A 1162 -46.59 -3.46 -23.72
C GLU A 1162 -46.01 -3.60 -25.15
N ILE A 1163 -45.05 -4.51 -25.37
CA ILE A 1163 -44.51 -4.82 -26.71
C ILE A 1163 -45.10 -6.12 -27.27
#